data_AF-A0AAN6RSV5-F1
#
_entry.id   AF-A0AAN6RSV5-F1
#
_cell.length_a   1.000
_cell.length_b   1.000
_cell.length_c   1.000
_cell.angle_alpha   90.00
_cell.angle_beta   90.00
_cell.angle_gamma   90.00
#
_symmetry.space_group_name_H-M   'P 1'
#
loop_
_entity.id
_entity.type
_entity.pdbx_description
1 polymer ?
#
loop_
_entity_poly.entity_id
_entity_poly.type
_entity_poly.pdbx_seq_one_letter_code
_entity_poly.pdbx_strand_id
1 'polypeptide(L)'
;MTSEKKELPQRERRPSVGAPIVDIQGSVGPAGISRPKHKRTLTGFGASEIKTVEASIPEPQREAWLRHQCSGFKDKDGFEREVVRHVETTLARSLYNCDESAAYSACALAFRDRLILEWNRTQQRQTFADSKRVYYLSLEFLMGRALDNAMLNVGQKDLAKAGLADLGFRIEDVIQQEHDAALGNGGLGRLAACFLDSLASLNYPAWGYGLRYRYGIFKQEIIDGYQVEVPDYWLDFNPWEFPRHDVTVDIQFYGNVVKSTDGSGKTVCTWEGGETVRAVAYDVPIPGYDTPTTNNLRLWSSKAASGEFDFQKFNSGDYESSVADQQRAETISAVLYPNDNLDRGKELRLKQQYFWVAASLYDIVRRFKKTRRSWKEFPDQVAIQLNDTHPTLAIVELQRILTDLEGLEWDEAWNIVTHTFGYTNHTVLPEALEKWSVPLIQHLLPRHLQIIYDINLFFLQTVERKFPGDRDLLRDVSIIEESQPKMIRMAYLAIVGSHKVNGVAELHSDLIRTTIFKDFVRIFGPDKFTNVTNGITPRRWLHQANPRLSELIASKTGGHEFLTDLTVLNKLELHINDKAFRKEWADIKLANKVRLAAHIKTTTGVTVNPAALFDVQVKRIHEYKRQQMNIFGAIHRYLTLKAMSPKERKKQLPRVSIFGGKAAPGYWMAKQIIHLINSVGAVVNNDPEIGDLLKVVFLEDYNVSKAEMIIPASDISEHISTAGTEASGTSNMKFVLNGGLIIGTCDGANIEITREISEQNIFLFGHLAEEVEELRHSHVYGTHTVDPELAKVFDEIEKGTFGSPQDFAGMISAVREHGDYYLVSDDFASYLETQGLVDEAYRNQEEWVSKCITSVARMGFFSSDRCINEYAEEIWNIEPLRIDRGSEA
;
A
#
# COMPACT_ATOMS: atom_id res chain seq x y z
N MET A 1 -70.38 51.50 25.23
CA MET A 1 -69.54 52.25 26.19
C MET A 1 -68.22 51.52 26.31
N THR A 2 -67.19 52.21 25.86
CA THR A 2 -65.73 51.96 25.95
C THR A 2 -65.27 51.05 27.09
N SER A 3 -64.64 49.93 26.74
CA SER A 3 -63.86 49.09 27.66
C SER A 3 -62.43 49.66 27.75
N GLU A 4 -62.07 50.20 28.92
CA GLU A 4 -60.73 50.68 29.23
C GLU A 4 -59.70 49.54 29.19
N LYS A 5 -58.74 49.65 28.27
CA LYS A 5 -57.49 48.87 28.28
C LYS A 5 -56.59 49.43 29.38
N LYS A 6 -56.32 48.63 30.42
CA LYS A 6 -55.21 48.87 31.35
C LYS A 6 -53.89 48.59 30.64
N GLU A 7 -53.09 49.62 30.43
CA GLU A 7 -51.72 49.53 29.92
C GLU A 7 -50.80 48.86 30.94
N LEU A 8 -49.91 47.99 30.44
CA LEU A 8 -48.85 47.35 31.22
C LEU A 8 -47.75 48.38 31.55
N PRO A 9 -47.22 48.42 32.78
CA PRO A 9 -46.15 49.35 33.14
C PRO A 9 -44.84 49.00 32.39
N GLN A 10 -44.31 49.97 31.65
CA GLN A 10 -42.97 49.95 31.07
C GLN A 10 -41.91 49.85 32.19
N ARG A 11 -41.11 48.77 32.18
CA ARG A 11 -39.89 48.69 32.98
C ARG A 11 -38.78 49.47 32.28
N GLU A 12 -38.37 50.59 32.86
CA GLU A 12 -37.10 51.24 32.53
C GLU A 12 -35.93 50.31 32.85
N ARG A 13 -35.00 50.15 31.90
CA ARG A 13 -33.72 49.47 32.14
C ARG A 13 -32.91 50.30 33.14
N ARG A 14 -32.68 49.76 34.35
CA ARG A 14 -31.65 50.29 35.25
C ARG A 14 -30.28 50.20 34.54
N PRO A 15 -29.45 51.25 34.58
CA PRO A 15 -28.06 51.13 34.13
C PRO A 15 -27.36 50.09 35.00
N SER A 16 -26.70 49.13 34.35
CA SER A 16 -25.76 48.23 35.01
C SER A 16 -24.65 49.08 35.63
N VAL A 17 -24.69 49.29 36.95
CA VAL A 17 -23.51 49.68 37.71
C VAL A 17 -22.51 48.53 37.58
N GLY A 18 -21.49 48.75 36.75
CA GLY A 18 -20.42 47.78 36.54
C GLY A 18 -19.81 47.39 37.88
N ALA A 19 -19.66 46.10 38.10
CA ALA A 19 -18.72 45.60 39.09
C ALA A 19 -17.34 46.25 38.79
N PRO A 20 -16.56 46.65 39.81
CA PRO A 20 -15.23 47.17 39.57
C PRO A 20 -14.46 46.16 38.72
N ILE A 21 -13.98 46.60 37.56
CA ILE A 21 -13.03 45.85 36.75
C ILE A 21 -11.74 45.83 37.56
N VAL A 22 -11.59 44.78 38.37
CA VAL A 22 -10.27 44.38 38.81
C VAL A 22 -9.63 43.74 37.59
N ASP A 23 -8.56 44.35 37.08
CA ASP A 23 -7.69 43.71 36.08
C ASP A 23 -7.15 42.42 36.69
N ILE A 24 -7.81 41.30 36.43
CA ILE A 24 -7.26 39.97 36.71
C ILE A 24 -6.21 39.70 35.63
N GLN A 25 -5.03 40.29 35.81
CA GLN A 25 -3.82 39.84 35.11
C GLN A 25 -3.31 38.58 35.80
N GLY A 26 -3.75 37.42 35.32
CA GLY A 26 -3.22 36.12 35.75
C GLY A 26 -4.28 35.03 35.80
N SER A 27 -3.85 33.78 35.58
CA SER A 27 -4.72 32.61 35.74
C SER A 27 -5.14 32.45 37.19
N VAL A 28 -6.45 32.34 37.45
CA VAL A 28 -7.00 31.94 38.74
C VAL A 28 -6.67 30.46 38.99
N GLY A 29 -5.50 30.19 39.56
CA GLY A 29 -5.16 28.94 40.21
C GLY A 29 -5.32 29.07 41.74
N PRO A 30 -5.32 27.97 42.51
CA PRO A 30 -5.26 28.05 43.96
C PRO A 30 -4.07 28.94 44.38
N ALA A 31 -4.29 29.86 45.32
CA ALA A 31 -3.25 30.78 45.79
C ALA A 31 -2.01 30.00 46.21
N GLY A 32 -0.85 30.32 45.61
CA GLY A 32 0.43 29.66 45.88
C GLY A 32 0.83 28.52 44.93
N ILE A 33 0.03 28.20 43.90
CA ILE A 33 0.39 27.17 42.89
C ILE A 33 0.64 27.84 41.53
N SER A 34 1.91 28.14 41.20
CA SER A 34 2.28 28.42 39.81
C SER A 34 2.45 27.09 39.06
N ARG A 35 1.43 26.67 38.29
CA ARG A 35 1.64 25.56 37.34
C ARG A 35 2.59 26.02 36.23
N PRO A 36 3.61 25.23 35.85
CA PRO A 36 4.33 25.48 34.61
C PRO A 36 3.32 25.47 33.46
N LYS A 37 3.40 26.45 32.54
CA LYS A 37 2.62 26.42 31.31
C LYS A 37 3.21 25.34 30.40
N HIS A 38 2.84 24.08 30.63
CA HIS A 38 3.21 22.99 29.74
C HIS A 38 2.57 23.23 28.37
N LYS A 39 3.40 23.49 27.35
CA LYS A 39 2.98 23.44 25.95
C LYS A 39 3.32 22.04 25.43
N ARG A 40 2.36 21.36 24.80
CA ARG A 40 2.59 20.04 24.19
C ARG A 40 3.64 20.16 23.08
N THR A 41 4.64 19.29 23.10
CA THR A 41 5.48 19.03 21.94
C THR A 41 4.93 17.81 21.20
N LEU A 42 4.69 17.96 19.89
CA LEU A 42 3.95 16.96 19.11
C LEU A 42 4.73 15.67 18.84
N THR A 43 6.04 15.66 19.10
CA THR A 43 6.97 14.57 18.74
C THR A 43 8.05 14.36 19.81
N GLY A 44 7.83 14.81 21.05
CA GLY A 44 8.81 14.73 22.14
C GLY A 44 9.61 16.04 22.37
N PHE A 45 10.40 16.04 23.45
CA PHE A 45 11.24 17.16 23.88
C PHE A 45 12.71 16.93 23.55
N GLY A 46 13.45 17.99 23.22
CA GLY A 46 14.91 17.89 23.10
C GLY A 46 15.60 17.64 24.45
N ALA A 47 16.88 17.25 24.43
CA ALA A 47 17.66 16.90 25.62
C ALA A 47 17.76 18.04 26.67
N SER A 48 17.84 19.29 26.23
CA SER A 48 17.86 20.47 27.11
C SER A 48 16.46 20.86 27.59
N GLU A 49 15.45 20.70 26.73
CA GLU A 49 14.06 21.01 27.02
C GLU A 49 13.51 20.07 28.10
N ILE A 50 13.77 18.76 28.00
CA ILE A 50 13.24 17.78 28.97
C ILE A 50 13.74 18.05 30.39
N LYS A 51 15.03 18.37 30.57
CA LYS A 51 15.60 18.74 31.88
C LYS A 51 14.97 20.01 32.44
N THR A 52 14.75 21.00 31.56
CA THR A 52 14.12 22.27 31.94
C THR A 52 12.66 22.08 32.35
N VAL A 53 11.91 21.28 31.59
CA VAL A 53 10.52 20.94 31.88
C VAL A 53 10.44 20.14 33.17
N GLU A 54 11.28 19.12 33.34
CA GLU A 54 11.31 18.30 34.54
C GLU A 54 11.62 19.13 35.78
N ALA A 55 12.65 19.99 35.74
CA ALA A 55 12.99 20.90 36.84
C ALA A 55 11.87 21.89 37.18
N SER A 56 11.00 22.22 36.21
CA SER A 56 9.85 23.10 36.45
C SER A 56 8.69 22.42 37.18
N ILE A 57 8.63 21.08 37.19
CA ILE A 57 7.53 20.33 37.81
C ILE A 57 7.87 20.07 39.29
N PRO A 58 7.05 20.57 40.23
CA PRO A 58 7.24 20.31 41.66
C PRO A 58 7.29 18.80 41.96
N GLU A 59 8.20 18.40 42.83
CA GLU A 59 8.46 16.99 43.18
C GLU A 59 7.20 16.21 43.58
N PRO A 60 6.28 16.72 44.45
CA PRO A 60 5.06 15.98 44.78
C PRO A 60 4.14 15.72 43.58
N GLN A 61 4.17 16.62 42.59
CA GLN A 61 3.40 16.44 41.35
C GLN A 61 4.06 15.37 40.48
N ARG A 62 5.40 15.40 40.34
CA ARG A 62 6.16 14.40 39.59
C ARG A 62 5.98 13.00 40.17
N GLU A 63 6.09 12.86 41.49
CA GLU A 63 5.84 11.60 42.19
C GLU A 63 4.42 11.09 41.97
N ALA A 64 3.41 11.97 41.98
CA ALA A 64 2.04 11.58 41.69
C ALA A 64 1.87 11.02 40.28
N TRP A 65 2.53 11.63 39.27
CA TRP A 65 2.52 11.11 37.90
C TRP A 65 3.28 9.78 37.78
N LEU A 66 4.49 9.68 38.36
CA LEU A 66 5.32 8.48 38.32
C LEU A 66 4.61 7.28 38.97
N ARG A 67 3.92 7.50 40.09
CA ARG A 67 3.16 6.46 40.81
C ARG A 67 2.03 5.83 39.98
N HIS A 68 1.42 6.61 39.09
CA HIS A 68 0.29 6.19 38.27
C HIS A 68 0.66 6.03 36.78
N GLN A 69 1.96 5.95 36.47
CA GLN A 69 2.42 5.78 35.11
C GLN A 69 1.96 4.42 34.57
N CYS A 70 1.31 4.44 33.40
CA CYS A 70 0.86 3.22 32.75
C CYS A 70 2.05 2.35 32.33
N SER A 71 1.90 1.04 32.50
CA SER A 71 2.81 0.02 31.97
C SER A 71 2.04 -0.98 31.12
N GLY A 72 2.64 -1.48 30.05
CA GLY A 72 2.06 -2.60 29.29
C GLY A 72 1.91 -3.86 30.15
N PHE A 73 0.92 -4.68 29.84
CA PHE A 73 0.74 -5.98 30.50
C PHE A 73 1.95 -6.90 30.24
N LYS A 74 2.32 -7.67 31.26
CA LYS A 74 3.50 -8.55 31.27
C LYS A 74 3.14 -10.04 31.34
N ASP A 75 1.95 -10.34 31.84
CA ASP A 75 1.43 -11.68 32.07
C ASP A 75 -0.02 -11.77 31.60
N LYS A 76 -0.55 -12.99 31.65
CA LYS A 76 -1.90 -13.35 31.20
C LYS A 76 -2.97 -12.58 31.97
N ASP A 77 -2.91 -12.58 33.31
CA ASP A 77 -3.88 -11.89 34.17
C ASP A 77 -3.88 -10.37 33.92
N GLY A 78 -2.71 -9.78 33.62
CA GLY A 78 -2.60 -8.39 33.22
C GLY A 78 -3.29 -8.10 31.89
N PHE A 79 -3.13 -8.98 30.89
CA PHE A 79 -3.83 -8.86 29.62
C PHE A 79 -5.35 -9.00 29.78
N GLU A 80 -5.81 -10.02 30.51
CA GLU A 80 -7.24 -10.23 30.80
C GLU A 80 -7.87 -9.00 31.45
N ARG A 81 -7.18 -8.41 32.44
CA ARG A 81 -7.63 -7.18 33.10
C ARG A 81 -7.77 -6.01 32.13
N GLU A 82 -6.85 -5.83 31.19
CA GLU A 82 -6.94 -4.77 30.19
C GLU A 82 -8.08 -5.01 29.19
N VAL A 83 -8.27 -6.26 28.74
CA VAL A 83 -9.40 -6.63 27.87
C VAL A 83 -10.72 -6.36 28.59
N VAL A 84 -10.91 -6.87 29.80
CA VAL A 84 -12.13 -6.64 30.60
C VAL A 84 -12.34 -5.15 30.87
N ARG A 85 -11.28 -4.40 31.19
CA ARG A 85 -11.35 -2.94 31.35
C ARG A 85 -11.91 -2.28 30.09
N HIS A 86 -11.43 -2.63 28.90
CA HIS A 86 -11.95 -2.04 27.67
C HIS A 86 -13.38 -2.47 27.35
N VAL A 87 -13.75 -3.74 27.62
CA VAL A 87 -15.14 -4.20 27.51
C VAL A 87 -16.06 -3.36 28.39
N GLU A 88 -15.73 -3.18 29.67
CA GLU A 88 -16.59 -2.49 30.63
C GLU A 88 -16.60 -0.97 30.47
N THR A 89 -15.44 -0.37 30.19
CA THR A 89 -15.29 1.09 30.24
C THR A 89 -15.31 1.75 28.87
N THR A 90 -14.62 1.17 27.88
CA THR A 90 -14.47 1.81 26.55
C THR A 90 -15.64 1.44 25.65
N LEU A 91 -16.05 0.18 25.67
CA LEU A 91 -17.16 -0.33 24.86
C LEU A 91 -18.50 -0.21 25.59
N ALA A 92 -18.50 0.11 26.89
CA ALA A 92 -19.68 0.19 27.74
C ALA A 92 -20.54 -1.09 27.71
N ARG A 93 -19.86 -2.25 27.72
CA ARG A 93 -20.46 -3.59 27.75
C ARG A 93 -20.17 -4.30 29.07
N SER A 94 -20.56 -5.55 29.17
CA SER A 94 -20.35 -6.42 30.33
C SER A 94 -20.11 -7.85 29.86
N LEU A 95 -19.81 -8.75 30.80
CA LEU A 95 -19.74 -10.19 30.55
C LEU A 95 -20.96 -10.73 29.80
N TYR A 96 -22.15 -10.19 30.06
CA TYR A 96 -23.42 -10.71 29.53
C TYR A 96 -23.67 -10.36 28.05
N ASN A 97 -22.95 -9.39 27.48
CA ASN A 97 -23.12 -8.92 26.10
C ASN A 97 -21.79 -8.65 25.38
N CYS A 98 -20.72 -9.33 25.79
CA CYS A 98 -19.45 -9.35 25.09
C CYS A 98 -19.50 -10.42 24.00
N ASP A 99 -19.79 -10.00 22.75
CA ASP A 99 -19.67 -10.84 21.56
C ASP A 99 -18.23 -10.83 21.02
N GLU A 100 -17.97 -11.59 19.95
CA GLU A 100 -16.65 -11.66 19.33
C GLU A 100 -16.16 -10.30 18.84
N SER A 101 -17.07 -9.45 18.35
CA SER A 101 -16.74 -8.09 17.88
C SER A 101 -16.28 -7.19 19.03
N ALA A 102 -16.93 -7.28 20.20
CA ALA A 102 -16.51 -6.60 21.41
C ALA A 102 -15.20 -7.16 21.95
N ALA A 103 -15.00 -8.48 21.92
CA ALA A 103 -13.75 -9.12 22.32
C ALA A 103 -12.58 -8.68 21.42
N TYR A 104 -12.80 -8.61 20.10
CA TYR A 104 -11.86 -8.03 19.14
C TYR A 104 -11.53 -6.59 19.48
N SER A 105 -12.56 -5.76 19.63
CA SER A 105 -12.40 -4.34 19.91
C SER A 105 -11.59 -4.12 21.19
N ALA A 106 -11.91 -4.85 22.27
CA ALA A 106 -11.22 -4.75 23.55
C ALA A 106 -9.78 -5.28 23.47
N CYS A 107 -9.54 -6.40 22.78
CA CYS A 107 -8.20 -6.95 22.56
C CYS A 107 -7.31 -5.99 21.76
N ALA A 108 -7.83 -5.45 20.65
CA ALA A 108 -7.13 -4.47 19.82
C ALA A 108 -6.81 -3.18 20.59
N LEU A 109 -7.75 -2.70 21.42
CA LEU A 109 -7.53 -1.54 22.30
C LEU A 109 -6.44 -1.81 23.35
N ALA A 110 -6.41 -3.00 23.96
CA ALA A 110 -5.38 -3.38 24.93
C ALA A 110 -3.97 -3.40 24.29
N PHE A 111 -3.85 -3.96 23.09
CA PHE A 111 -2.59 -3.94 22.34
C PHE A 111 -2.24 -2.52 21.86
N ARG A 112 -3.20 -1.73 21.42
CA ARG A 112 -2.98 -0.32 21.06
C ARG A 112 -2.44 0.49 22.23
N ASP A 113 -2.99 0.33 23.43
CA ASP A 113 -2.52 1.05 24.62
C ASP A 113 -1.04 0.73 24.88
N ARG A 114 -0.63 -0.54 24.74
CA ARG A 114 0.80 -0.95 24.77
C ARG A 114 1.61 -0.27 23.66
N LEU A 115 1.13 -0.30 22.42
CA LEU A 115 1.82 0.31 21.27
C LEU A 115 1.96 1.82 21.41
N ILE A 116 1.00 2.52 22.03
CA ILE A 116 1.09 3.96 22.29
C ILE A 116 2.23 4.28 23.26
N LEU A 117 2.46 3.45 24.28
CA LEU A 117 3.58 3.63 25.21
C LEU A 117 4.92 3.51 24.46
N GLU A 118 5.09 2.47 23.65
CA GLU A 118 6.31 2.26 22.86
C GLU A 118 6.48 3.29 21.73
N TRP A 119 5.38 3.73 21.11
CA TRP A 119 5.38 4.81 20.13
C TRP A 119 5.87 6.11 20.77
N ASN A 120 5.37 6.48 21.95
CA ASN A 120 5.79 7.69 22.67
C ASN A 120 7.29 7.62 23.00
N ARG A 121 7.75 6.48 23.53
CA ARG A 121 9.17 6.24 23.82
C ARG A 121 10.03 6.32 22.57
N THR A 122 9.59 5.72 21.47
CA THR A 122 10.28 5.75 20.18
C THR A 122 10.39 7.17 19.63
N GLN A 123 9.29 7.95 19.63
CA GLN A 123 9.34 9.34 19.17
C GLN A 123 10.25 10.20 20.05
N GLN A 124 10.24 9.98 21.37
CA GLN A 124 11.12 10.67 22.28
C GLN A 124 12.61 10.29 22.04
N ARG A 125 12.93 9.01 21.83
CA ARG A 125 14.28 8.55 21.48
C ARG A 125 14.76 9.18 20.16
N GLN A 126 13.93 9.18 19.13
CA GLN A 126 14.26 9.79 17.84
C GLN A 126 14.48 11.31 17.95
N THR A 127 13.68 12.00 18.76
CA THR A 127 13.83 13.46 18.98
C THR A 127 15.04 13.79 19.85
N PHE A 128 15.39 12.91 20.80
CA PHE A 128 16.59 13.06 21.61
C PHE A 128 17.88 12.82 20.79
N ALA A 129 17.87 11.79 19.94
CA ALA A 129 19.01 11.45 19.08
C ALA A 129 19.24 12.46 17.96
N ASP A 130 18.18 13.14 17.49
CA ASP A 130 18.21 14.13 16.40
C ASP A 130 18.98 13.63 15.17
N SER A 131 18.75 12.37 14.82
CA SER A 131 19.31 11.72 13.65
C SER A 131 18.50 12.02 12.39
N LYS A 132 19.11 11.82 11.22
CA LYS A 132 18.40 11.82 9.94
C LYS A 132 17.17 10.91 10.00
N ARG A 133 16.07 11.32 9.37
CA ARG A 133 14.82 10.55 9.31
C ARG A 133 14.37 10.33 7.88
N VAL A 134 13.74 9.18 7.65
CA VAL A 134 13.12 8.83 6.36
C VAL A 134 11.62 9.09 6.41
N TYR A 135 11.11 9.67 5.34
CA TYR A 135 9.68 9.87 5.11
C TYR A 135 9.29 9.18 3.81
N TYR A 136 8.54 8.09 3.94
CA TYR A 136 8.07 7.31 2.81
C TYR A 136 6.69 7.79 2.37
N LEU A 137 6.63 8.45 1.20
CA LEU A 137 5.40 8.99 0.66
C LEU A 137 4.80 7.99 -0.32
N SER A 138 3.65 7.39 0.04
CA SER A 138 2.87 6.58 -0.89
C SER A 138 1.39 6.93 -0.86
N LEU A 139 0.78 6.88 -2.06
CA LEU A 139 -0.66 7.05 -2.23
C LEU A 139 -1.45 5.85 -1.71
N GLU A 140 -0.82 4.68 -1.56
CA GLU A 140 -1.46 3.48 -1.01
C GLU A 140 -0.62 2.78 0.06
N PHE A 141 -1.29 2.27 1.08
CA PHE A 141 -0.72 1.38 2.11
C PHE A 141 -1.65 0.19 2.31
N LEU A 142 -1.27 -0.96 1.78
CA LEU A 142 -2.13 -2.14 1.82
C LEU A 142 -1.85 -2.93 3.10
N MET A 143 -2.22 -2.35 4.26
CA MET A 143 -1.80 -2.81 5.59
C MET A 143 -2.33 -4.21 5.95
N GLY A 144 -3.56 -4.52 5.54
CA GLY A 144 -4.30 -5.71 5.97
C GLY A 144 -4.82 -5.56 7.40
N ARG A 145 -5.12 -6.68 8.04
CA ARG A 145 -5.45 -6.76 9.48
C ARG A 145 -4.22 -6.53 10.35
N ALA A 146 -4.36 -5.78 11.43
CA ALA A 146 -3.27 -5.36 12.31
C ALA A 146 -3.18 -6.20 13.59
N LEU A 147 -4.26 -6.79 14.11
CA LEU A 147 -4.27 -7.46 15.41
C LEU A 147 -3.22 -8.57 15.49
N ASP A 148 -3.26 -9.52 14.56
CA ASP A 148 -2.35 -10.67 14.60
C ASP A 148 -0.88 -10.26 14.44
N ASN A 149 -0.62 -9.26 13.59
CA ASN A 149 0.72 -8.71 13.39
C ASN A 149 1.23 -7.96 14.63
N ALA A 150 0.38 -7.17 15.28
CA ALA A 150 0.75 -6.46 16.50
C ALA A 150 1.09 -7.43 17.64
N MET A 151 0.27 -8.47 17.86
CA MET A 151 0.51 -9.51 18.85
C MET A 151 1.82 -10.26 18.60
N LEU A 152 2.09 -10.57 17.34
CA LEU A 152 3.28 -11.30 16.88
C LEU A 152 4.54 -10.46 17.07
N ASN A 153 4.54 -9.20 16.59
CA ASN A 153 5.74 -8.35 16.62
C ASN A 153 6.17 -8.00 18.05
N VAL A 154 5.24 -7.88 19.00
CA VAL A 154 5.55 -7.64 20.42
C VAL A 154 5.79 -8.92 21.24
N GLY A 155 5.72 -10.11 20.61
CA GLY A 155 5.99 -11.39 21.26
C GLY A 155 4.95 -11.82 22.30
N GLN A 156 3.68 -11.41 22.16
CA GLN A 156 2.61 -11.68 23.15
C GLN A 156 1.39 -12.42 22.58
N LYS A 157 1.51 -13.00 21.38
CA LYS A 157 0.41 -13.76 20.74
C LYS A 157 -0.05 -14.96 21.58
N ASP A 158 0.87 -15.76 22.10
CA ASP A 158 0.50 -16.94 22.92
C ASP A 158 -0.13 -16.54 24.26
N LEU A 159 0.37 -15.45 24.85
CA LEU A 159 -0.21 -14.86 26.06
C LEU A 159 -1.64 -14.39 25.81
N ALA A 160 -1.87 -13.66 24.72
CA ALA A 160 -3.21 -13.21 24.32
C ALA A 160 -4.14 -14.38 24.00
N LYS A 161 -3.63 -15.43 23.33
CA LYS A 161 -4.39 -16.65 23.04
C LYS A 161 -4.85 -17.33 24.32
N ALA A 162 -3.98 -17.49 25.30
CA ALA A 162 -4.32 -18.08 26.60
C ALA A 162 -5.33 -17.22 27.37
N GLY A 163 -5.12 -15.90 27.44
CA GLY A 163 -6.03 -15.00 28.17
C GLY A 163 -7.41 -14.89 27.52
N LEU A 164 -7.48 -14.83 26.18
CA LEU A 164 -8.78 -14.85 25.48
C LEU A 164 -9.52 -16.17 25.71
N ALA A 165 -8.81 -17.30 25.75
CA ALA A 165 -9.42 -18.60 26.03
C ALA A 165 -10.05 -18.65 27.43
N ASP A 166 -9.40 -18.09 28.45
CA ASP A 166 -9.94 -17.98 29.81
C ASP A 166 -11.15 -17.04 29.88
N LEU A 167 -11.20 -16.01 29.01
CA LEU A 167 -12.36 -15.14 28.83
C LEU A 167 -13.46 -15.76 27.94
N GLY A 168 -13.26 -16.97 27.42
CA GLY A 168 -14.26 -17.72 26.63
C GLY A 168 -14.20 -17.49 25.12
N PHE A 169 -13.14 -16.87 24.59
CA PHE A 169 -13.00 -16.56 23.16
C PHE A 169 -11.84 -17.32 22.51
N ARG A 170 -12.08 -17.78 21.28
CA ARG A 170 -11.04 -18.37 20.45
C ARG A 170 -10.33 -17.26 19.66
N ILE A 171 -9.00 -17.21 19.73
CA ILE A 171 -8.22 -16.11 19.11
C ILE A 171 -8.48 -15.98 17.61
N GLU A 172 -8.67 -17.10 16.90
CA GLU A 172 -8.95 -17.10 15.47
C GLU A 172 -10.31 -16.46 15.14
N ASP A 173 -11.31 -16.58 16.01
CA ASP A 173 -12.64 -15.99 15.81
C ASP A 173 -12.61 -14.48 16.08
N VAL A 174 -11.78 -14.06 17.05
CA VAL A 174 -11.52 -12.65 17.37
C VAL A 174 -10.77 -11.95 16.23
N ILE A 175 -9.71 -12.56 15.68
CA ILE A 175 -8.95 -12.00 14.54
C ILE A 175 -9.81 -11.90 13.28
N GLN A 176 -10.80 -12.80 13.11
CA GLN A 176 -11.72 -12.76 11.97
C GLN A 176 -12.73 -11.61 12.02
N GLN A 177 -12.94 -10.97 13.17
CA GLN A 177 -13.81 -9.78 13.27
C GLN A 177 -13.16 -8.51 12.71
N GLU A 178 -11.83 -8.51 12.55
CA GLU A 178 -11.11 -7.33 12.05
C GLU A 178 -11.33 -7.15 10.55
N HIS A 179 -11.66 -5.93 10.14
CA HIS A 179 -11.68 -5.54 8.73
C HIS A 179 -10.28 -5.15 8.25
N ASP A 180 -9.90 -5.54 7.02
CA ASP A 180 -8.69 -5.03 6.39
C ASP A 180 -8.75 -3.50 6.29
N ALA A 181 -7.66 -2.81 6.61
CA ALA A 181 -7.59 -1.38 6.41
C ALA A 181 -7.60 -1.05 4.90
N ALA A 182 -8.67 -0.40 4.43
CA ALA A 182 -8.87 -0.07 3.02
C ALA A 182 -8.06 1.17 2.59
N LEU A 183 -6.74 1.13 2.83
CA LEU A 183 -5.80 2.22 2.61
C LEU A 183 -4.95 2.03 1.33
N GLY A 184 -5.17 0.96 0.58
CA GLY A 184 -4.42 0.64 -0.63
C GLY A 184 -5.10 -0.41 -1.50
N ASN A 185 -4.55 -0.67 -2.68
CA ASN A 185 -5.12 -1.62 -3.64
C ASN A 185 -4.11 -2.66 -4.14
N GLY A 186 -2.93 -2.22 -4.58
CA GLY A 186 -2.03 -3.06 -5.37
C GLY A 186 -0.72 -3.49 -4.68
N GLY A 187 0.19 -4.00 -5.51
CA GLY A 187 1.54 -4.36 -5.10
C GLY A 187 2.36 -3.17 -4.61
N LEU A 188 2.10 -1.96 -5.13
CA LEU A 188 2.76 -0.71 -4.73
C LEU A 188 2.51 -0.40 -3.24
N GLY A 189 1.25 -0.49 -2.79
CA GLY A 189 0.86 -0.24 -1.42
C GLY A 189 1.22 -1.39 -0.48
N ARG A 190 1.27 -2.62 -1.00
CA ARG A 190 1.74 -3.77 -0.22
C ARG A 190 3.25 -3.74 0.02
N LEU A 191 4.02 -3.25 -0.95
CA LEU A 191 5.45 -2.97 -0.81
C LEU A 191 5.67 -1.92 0.29
N ALA A 192 4.97 -0.78 0.20
CA ALA A 192 5.04 0.28 1.21
C ALA A 192 4.74 -0.27 2.63
N ALA A 193 3.72 -1.11 2.76
CA ALA A 193 3.39 -1.74 4.04
C ALA A 193 4.45 -2.75 4.53
N CYS A 194 5.10 -3.52 3.64
CA CYS A 194 6.26 -4.36 4.03
C CYS A 194 7.45 -3.51 4.48
N PHE A 195 7.70 -2.38 3.81
CA PHE A 195 8.78 -1.46 4.15
C PHE A 195 8.58 -0.83 5.52
N LEU A 196 7.36 -0.45 5.90
CA LEU A 196 7.10 0.07 7.25
C LEU A 196 7.40 -0.96 8.36
N ASP A 197 7.07 -2.23 8.13
CA ASP A 197 7.39 -3.33 9.06
C ASP A 197 8.90 -3.55 9.18
N SER A 198 9.63 -3.56 8.05
CA SER A 198 11.10 -3.68 8.04
C SER A 198 11.80 -2.46 8.67
N LEU A 199 11.37 -1.24 8.36
CA LEU A 199 11.91 -0.01 8.96
C LEU A 199 11.77 -0.02 10.48
N ALA A 200 10.62 -0.49 10.99
CA ALA A 200 10.41 -0.63 12.43
C ALA A 200 11.28 -1.73 13.04
N SER A 201 11.32 -2.91 12.41
CA SER A 201 12.07 -4.08 12.90
C SER A 201 13.58 -3.84 12.93
N LEU A 202 14.10 -3.12 11.93
CA LEU A 202 15.52 -2.75 11.82
C LEU A 202 15.88 -1.48 12.60
N ASN A 203 14.94 -0.86 13.32
CA ASN A 203 15.16 0.32 14.16
C ASN A 203 15.54 1.60 13.40
N TYR A 204 15.18 1.70 12.12
CA TYR A 204 15.37 2.94 11.36
C TYR A 204 14.33 4.00 11.79
N PRO A 205 14.75 5.27 12.00
CA PRO A 205 13.84 6.34 12.33
C PRO A 205 13.09 6.80 11.07
N ALA A 206 11.92 6.21 10.84
CA ALA A 206 11.17 6.41 9.60
C ALA A 206 9.66 6.45 9.82
N TRP A 207 8.98 7.25 9.00
CA TRP A 207 7.52 7.37 8.98
C TRP A 207 6.97 7.17 7.57
N GLY A 208 5.79 6.55 7.48
CA GLY A 208 4.97 6.57 6.28
C GLY A 208 3.99 7.73 6.30
N TYR A 209 3.72 8.34 5.13
CA TYR A 209 2.66 9.32 4.95
C TYR A 209 1.71 8.91 3.84
N GLY A 210 0.40 8.93 4.12
CA GLY A 210 -0.65 8.57 3.16
C GLY A 210 -1.97 9.33 3.39
N LEU A 211 -3.01 8.91 2.66
CA LEU A 211 -4.39 9.41 2.82
C LEU A 211 -5.22 8.43 3.65
N ARG A 212 -6.11 8.96 4.49
CA ARG A 212 -7.09 8.16 5.24
C ARG A 212 -8.36 7.96 4.41
N TYR A 213 -8.32 7.01 3.48
CA TYR A 213 -9.47 6.72 2.61
C TYR A 213 -10.66 6.20 3.40
N ARG A 214 -11.83 6.82 3.19
CA ARG A 214 -13.04 6.43 3.90
C ARG A 214 -13.63 5.11 3.42
N TYR A 215 -13.61 4.89 2.11
CA TYR A 215 -14.28 3.76 1.46
C TYR A 215 -13.33 2.88 0.63
N GLY A 216 -12.02 3.06 0.83
CA GLY A 216 -10.98 2.39 0.06
C GLY A 216 -11.08 2.64 -1.44
N ILE A 217 -10.72 1.63 -2.24
CA ILE A 217 -11.02 1.63 -3.69
C ILE A 217 -12.48 1.22 -3.93
N PHE A 218 -12.83 0.03 -3.45
CA PHE A 218 -14.16 -0.55 -3.30
C PHE A 218 -14.01 -1.97 -2.71
N LYS A 219 -15.06 -2.48 -2.08
CA LYS A 219 -15.25 -3.91 -1.80
C LYS A 219 -15.89 -4.55 -3.03
N GLN A 220 -15.36 -5.69 -3.46
CA GLN A 220 -15.85 -6.41 -4.62
C GLN A 220 -16.94 -7.40 -4.21
N GLU A 221 -18.05 -7.43 -4.92
CA GLU A 221 -19.04 -8.51 -4.82
C GLU A 221 -19.24 -9.13 -6.20
N ILE A 222 -19.53 -10.42 -6.26
CA ILE A 222 -19.85 -11.12 -7.50
C ILE A 222 -21.35 -11.39 -7.56
N ILE A 223 -22.05 -10.68 -8.44
CA ILE A 223 -23.50 -10.82 -8.66
C ILE A 223 -23.72 -11.27 -10.11
N ASP A 224 -24.42 -12.39 -10.29
CA ASP A 224 -24.67 -13.00 -11.60
C ASP A 224 -23.39 -13.18 -12.46
N GLY A 225 -22.27 -13.49 -11.78
CA GLY A 225 -20.95 -13.66 -12.39
C GLY A 225 -20.21 -12.36 -12.69
N TYR A 226 -20.81 -11.19 -12.49
CA TYR A 226 -20.16 -9.89 -12.70
C TYR A 226 -19.60 -9.30 -11.42
N GLN A 227 -18.49 -8.56 -11.55
CA GLN A 227 -18.02 -7.69 -10.49
C GLN A 227 -18.97 -6.49 -10.31
N VAL A 228 -19.41 -6.32 -9.06
CA VAL A 228 -20.12 -5.12 -8.57
C VAL A 228 -19.25 -4.44 -7.51
N GLU A 229 -19.09 -3.13 -7.64
CA GLU A 229 -18.36 -2.31 -6.68
C GLU A 229 -19.28 -1.78 -5.59
N VAL A 230 -18.98 -2.07 -4.33
CA VAL A 230 -19.65 -1.48 -3.16
C VAL A 230 -18.65 -0.75 -2.26
N PRO A 231 -19.07 0.28 -1.49
CA PRO A 231 -18.16 0.96 -0.57
C PRO A 231 -17.60 0.02 0.51
N ASP A 232 -16.33 0.22 0.89
CA ASP A 232 -15.71 -0.53 1.99
C ASP A 232 -15.85 0.24 3.32
N TYR A 233 -16.72 -0.22 4.21
CA TYR A 233 -17.06 0.44 5.48
C TYR A 233 -16.11 0.11 6.65
N TRP A 234 -14.81 -0.05 6.38
CA TRP A 234 -13.79 -0.44 7.36
C TRP A 234 -13.60 0.56 8.53
N LEU A 235 -14.08 1.80 8.40
CA LEU A 235 -13.94 2.87 9.40
C LEU A 235 -15.12 3.01 10.37
N ASP A 236 -16.18 2.21 10.22
CA ASP A 236 -17.30 2.22 11.18
C ASP A 236 -16.78 1.97 12.60
N PHE A 237 -15.74 1.12 12.75
CA PHE A 237 -14.90 1.05 13.94
C PHE A 237 -13.46 0.63 13.57
N ASN A 238 -12.49 1.50 13.82
CA ASN A 238 -11.07 1.19 13.72
C ASN A 238 -10.36 1.48 15.05
N PRO A 239 -9.92 0.47 15.82
CA PRO A 239 -9.28 0.70 17.10
C PRO A 239 -7.86 1.25 16.94
N TRP A 240 -7.15 0.98 15.84
CA TRP A 240 -5.69 1.14 15.73
C TRP A 240 -5.21 2.57 15.54
N GLU A 241 -6.02 3.42 14.92
CA GLU A 241 -5.68 4.81 14.71
C GLU A 241 -6.11 5.69 15.88
N PHE A 242 -5.43 6.83 16.04
CA PHE A 242 -5.92 7.89 16.91
C PHE A 242 -5.81 9.25 16.24
N PRO A 243 -6.88 10.08 16.31
CA PRO A 243 -6.87 11.41 15.72
C PRO A 243 -5.90 12.33 16.45
N ARG A 244 -5.21 13.17 15.68
CA ARG A 244 -4.37 14.26 16.16
C ARG A 244 -5.08 15.58 15.89
N HIS A 245 -6.08 15.89 16.69
CA HIS A 245 -6.86 17.13 16.55
C HIS A 245 -6.04 18.42 16.67
N ASP A 246 -4.82 18.32 17.20
CA ASP A 246 -3.86 19.41 17.32
C ASP A 246 -2.81 19.44 16.18
N VAL A 247 -2.90 18.50 15.24
CA VAL A 247 -2.10 18.48 14.01
C VAL A 247 -3.05 18.65 12.84
N THR A 248 -3.33 19.91 12.55
CA THR A 248 -4.15 20.34 11.42
C THR A 248 -3.39 21.30 10.53
N VAL A 249 -3.61 21.22 9.23
CA VAL A 249 -2.97 22.09 8.23
C VAL A 249 -4.03 22.54 7.25
N ASP A 250 -4.06 23.84 6.96
CA ASP A 250 -4.94 24.38 5.92
C ASP A 250 -4.21 24.32 4.57
N ILE A 251 -4.87 23.71 3.57
CA ILE A 251 -4.35 23.46 2.23
C ILE A 251 -5.18 24.25 1.23
N GLN A 252 -4.49 25.03 0.40
CA GLN A 252 -5.11 25.90 -0.60
C GLN A 252 -5.23 25.21 -1.96
N PHE A 253 -6.27 25.55 -2.72
CA PHE A 253 -6.47 25.18 -4.12
C PHE A 253 -6.96 26.38 -4.93
N TYR A 254 -6.74 26.37 -6.24
CA TYR A 254 -7.11 27.44 -7.18
C TYR A 254 -6.42 28.77 -6.85
N GLY A 255 -7.12 29.90 -6.92
CA GLY A 255 -6.57 31.22 -6.59
C GLY A 255 -5.65 31.78 -7.67
N ASN A 256 -4.81 32.73 -7.29
CA ASN A 256 -3.89 33.43 -8.19
C ASN A 256 -2.59 33.82 -7.48
N VAL A 257 -1.53 34.02 -8.26
CA VAL A 257 -0.23 34.48 -7.73
C VAL A 257 -0.11 35.98 -7.87
N VAL A 258 0.15 36.67 -6.77
CA VAL A 258 0.45 38.11 -6.72
C VAL A 258 1.95 38.29 -6.54
N LYS A 259 2.58 39.11 -7.39
CA LYS A 259 3.98 39.49 -7.24
C LYS A 259 4.06 40.86 -6.57
N SER A 260 4.84 40.95 -5.50
CA SER A 260 5.13 42.19 -4.79
C SER A 260 6.64 42.33 -4.57
N THR A 261 7.08 43.51 -4.16
CA THR A 261 8.47 43.76 -3.76
C THR A 261 8.49 44.03 -2.27
N ASP A 262 9.31 43.31 -1.53
CA ASP A 262 9.45 43.53 -0.09
C ASP A 262 10.29 44.78 0.24
N GLY A 263 10.42 45.09 1.53
CA GLY A 263 11.20 46.25 2.00
C GLY A 263 12.70 46.19 1.68
N SER A 264 13.22 45.05 1.22
CA SER A 264 14.61 44.85 0.81
C SER A 264 14.82 44.96 -0.71
N GLY A 265 13.74 45.12 -1.50
CA GLY A 265 13.79 45.15 -2.95
C GLY A 265 13.67 43.76 -3.60
N LYS A 266 13.45 42.68 -2.82
CA LYS A 266 13.29 41.32 -3.32
C LYS A 266 11.87 41.08 -3.83
N THR A 267 11.75 40.42 -4.98
CA THR A 267 10.43 40.00 -5.50
C THR A 267 9.90 38.84 -4.65
N VAL A 268 8.71 39.01 -4.10
CA VAL A 268 7.98 38.00 -3.33
C VAL A 268 6.72 37.60 -4.08
N CYS A 269 6.49 36.30 -4.22
CA CYS A 269 5.28 35.74 -4.79
C CYS A 269 4.36 35.25 -3.67
N THR A 270 3.13 35.74 -3.63
CA THR A 270 2.10 35.28 -2.68
C THR A 270 0.99 34.57 -3.44
N TRP A 271 0.58 33.40 -2.95
CA TRP A 271 -0.56 32.67 -3.50
C TRP A 271 -1.82 33.02 -2.71
N GLU A 272 -2.78 33.69 -3.36
CA GLU A 272 -3.95 34.28 -2.70
C GLU A 272 -5.27 33.83 -3.34
N GLY A 273 -6.35 33.88 -2.56
CA GLY A 273 -7.70 33.49 -2.98
C GLY A 273 -7.90 31.98 -3.07
N GLY A 274 -8.90 31.56 -3.85
CA GLY A 274 -9.19 30.14 -4.07
C GLY A 274 -9.97 29.47 -2.95
N GLU A 275 -9.85 28.15 -2.87
CA GLU A 275 -10.49 27.28 -1.88
C GLU A 275 -9.48 26.85 -0.81
N THR A 276 -9.93 26.65 0.43
CA THR A 276 -9.10 26.10 1.50
C THR A 276 -9.79 24.91 2.15
N VAL A 277 -9.07 23.79 2.27
CA VAL A 277 -9.50 22.59 3.00
C VAL A 277 -8.55 22.32 4.15
N ARG A 278 -9.02 21.63 5.20
CA ARG A 278 -8.23 21.31 6.38
C ARG A 278 -7.82 19.84 6.37
N ALA A 279 -6.52 19.58 6.40
CA ALA A 279 -5.95 18.27 6.63
C ALA A 279 -5.85 18.00 8.14
N VAL A 280 -6.39 16.87 8.59
CA VAL A 280 -6.29 16.40 9.98
C VAL A 280 -5.50 15.09 10.02
N ALA A 281 -4.48 15.02 10.87
CA ALA A 281 -3.65 13.82 10.99
C ALA A 281 -4.32 12.74 11.84
N TYR A 282 -4.12 11.49 11.43
CA TYR A 282 -4.40 10.26 12.17
C TYR A 282 -3.13 9.43 12.19
N ASP A 283 -2.72 8.99 13.37
CA ASP A 283 -1.51 8.19 13.55
C ASP A 283 -1.89 6.72 13.75
N VAL A 284 -1.20 5.83 13.03
CA VAL A 284 -1.28 4.37 13.16
C VAL A 284 0.11 3.86 13.58
N PRO A 285 0.27 3.34 14.82
CA PRO A 285 1.54 2.78 15.28
C PRO A 285 1.96 1.56 14.46
N ILE A 286 3.25 1.48 14.11
CA ILE A 286 3.82 0.36 13.36
C ILE A 286 4.88 -0.35 14.22
N PRO A 287 4.55 -1.48 14.87
CA PRO A 287 5.49 -2.21 15.70
C PRO A 287 6.53 -2.97 14.86
N GLY A 288 7.80 -2.90 15.26
CA GLY A 288 8.85 -3.79 14.74
C GLY A 288 8.88 -5.14 15.46
N TYR A 289 9.40 -6.17 14.79
CA TYR A 289 9.59 -7.50 15.36
C TYR A 289 10.80 -7.55 16.31
N ASP A 290 10.63 -8.12 17.51
CA ASP A 290 11.66 -8.24 18.57
C ASP A 290 12.38 -6.92 18.91
N THR A 291 11.62 -5.81 18.90
CA THR A 291 12.14 -4.49 19.24
C THR A 291 11.07 -3.60 19.87
N PRO A 292 11.42 -2.72 20.82
CA PRO A 292 10.52 -1.67 21.29
C PRO A 292 10.29 -0.57 20.25
N THR A 293 11.00 -0.55 19.12
CA THR A 293 10.76 0.42 18.06
C THR A 293 9.34 0.29 17.52
N THR A 294 8.56 1.35 17.74
CA THR A 294 7.23 1.50 17.15
C THR A 294 7.21 2.77 16.33
N ASN A 295 7.36 2.61 15.02
CA ASN A 295 7.32 3.69 14.03
C ASN A 295 5.86 4.14 13.79
N ASN A 296 5.65 5.01 12.80
CA ASN A 296 4.36 5.64 12.56
C ASN A 296 3.98 5.64 11.08
N LEU A 297 2.72 5.31 10.80
CA LEU A 297 2.05 5.70 9.56
C LEU A 297 1.12 6.87 9.89
N ARG A 298 1.38 8.04 9.31
CA ARG A 298 0.51 9.21 9.42
C ARG A 298 -0.39 9.30 8.21
N LEU A 299 -1.69 9.32 8.46
CA LEU A 299 -2.74 9.43 7.44
C LEU A 299 -3.42 10.80 7.54
N TRP A 300 -3.74 11.39 6.39
CA TRP A 300 -4.46 12.66 6.33
C TRP A 300 -5.92 12.46 5.94
N SER A 301 -6.83 13.03 6.73
CA SER A 301 -8.25 13.14 6.43
C SER A 301 -8.56 14.58 6.03
N SER A 302 -9.28 14.76 4.93
CA SER A 302 -9.72 16.08 4.46
C SER A 302 -11.04 16.47 5.12
N LYS A 303 -11.10 17.70 5.62
CA LYS A 303 -12.28 18.33 6.22
C LYS A 303 -12.46 19.74 5.65
N ALA A 304 -13.66 20.29 5.74
CA ALA A 304 -13.87 21.70 5.42
C ALA A 304 -13.09 22.59 6.40
N ALA A 305 -12.39 23.61 5.89
CA ALA A 305 -11.63 24.52 6.74
C ALA A 305 -12.54 25.54 7.47
N SER A 306 -13.66 25.87 6.83
CA SER A 306 -14.77 26.70 7.32
C SER A 306 -16.05 26.28 6.59
N GLY A 307 -17.22 26.74 7.05
CA GLY A 307 -18.48 26.44 6.36
C GLY A 307 -18.89 24.97 6.45
N GLU A 308 -18.54 24.26 7.52
CA GLU A 308 -19.05 22.90 7.77
C GLU A 308 -20.58 22.85 7.71
N PHE A 309 -21.26 23.95 8.11
CA PHE A 309 -22.70 24.08 8.02
C PHE A 309 -23.13 25.55 7.84
N ASP A 310 -23.97 25.82 6.84
CA ASP A 310 -24.57 27.13 6.61
C ASP A 310 -26.01 27.20 7.14
N PHE A 311 -26.19 27.83 8.31
CA PHE A 311 -27.49 28.01 8.94
C PHE A 311 -28.46 28.86 8.13
N GLN A 312 -27.98 29.81 7.31
CA GLN A 312 -28.87 30.65 6.52
C GLN A 312 -29.53 29.82 5.43
N LYS A 313 -28.73 29.05 4.67
CA LYS A 313 -29.23 28.13 3.65
C LYS A 313 -30.15 27.06 4.22
N PHE A 314 -29.75 26.47 5.35
CA PHE A 314 -30.56 25.46 6.03
C PHE A 314 -31.92 26.02 6.46
N ASN A 315 -31.95 27.18 7.11
CA ASN A 315 -33.20 27.82 7.55
C ASN A 315 -34.09 28.28 6.40
N SER A 316 -33.53 28.51 5.21
CA SER A 316 -34.29 28.79 3.99
C SER A 316 -34.79 27.54 3.25
N GLY A 317 -34.52 26.33 3.77
CA GLY A 317 -34.92 25.06 3.16
C GLY A 317 -33.96 24.54 2.07
N ASP A 318 -32.81 25.17 1.87
CA ASP A 318 -31.77 24.76 0.92
C ASP A 318 -30.76 23.84 1.61
N TYR A 319 -31.23 22.64 1.96
CA TYR A 319 -30.48 21.70 2.80
C TYR A 319 -29.21 21.16 2.11
N GLU A 320 -29.25 20.86 0.82
CA GLU A 320 -28.09 20.32 0.08
C GLU A 320 -26.95 21.35 0.02
N SER A 321 -27.27 22.60 -0.32
CA SER A 321 -26.26 23.67 -0.38
C SER A 321 -25.73 24.08 0.99
N SER A 322 -26.43 23.75 2.07
CA SER A 322 -25.99 24.05 3.45
C SER A 322 -24.78 23.21 3.90
N VAL A 323 -24.54 22.07 3.25
CA VAL A 323 -23.43 21.13 3.54
C VAL A 323 -22.51 20.88 2.34
N ALA A 324 -22.72 21.58 1.22
CA ALA A 324 -21.99 21.34 -0.02
C ALA A 324 -20.47 21.53 0.14
N ASP A 325 -20.02 22.47 0.97
CA ASP A 325 -18.60 22.74 1.19
C ASP A 325 -17.94 21.60 1.98
N GLN A 326 -18.64 21.06 2.99
CA GLN A 326 -18.24 19.86 3.70
C GLN A 326 -18.08 18.68 2.74
N GLN A 327 -19.09 18.42 1.90
CA GLN A 327 -19.06 17.30 0.96
C GLN A 327 -17.89 17.39 -0.03
N ARG A 328 -17.62 18.59 -0.59
CA ARG A 328 -16.49 18.80 -1.51
C ARG A 328 -15.15 18.52 -0.84
N ALA A 329 -14.96 19.02 0.39
CA ALA A 329 -13.72 18.80 1.12
C ALA A 329 -13.51 17.32 1.48
N GLU A 330 -14.54 16.64 1.99
CA GLU A 330 -14.46 15.23 2.40
C GLU A 330 -14.23 14.28 1.22
N THR A 331 -14.66 14.66 0.01
CA THR A 331 -14.48 13.87 -1.22
C THR A 331 -13.01 13.57 -1.52
N ILE A 332 -12.08 14.47 -1.15
CA ILE A 332 -10.63 14.30 -1.36
C ILE A 332 -10.12 13.02 -0.68
N SER A 333 -10.56 12.70 0.53
CA SER A 333 -10.15 11.48 1.24
C SER A 333 -11.22 10.39 1.23
N ALA A 334 -12.17 10.42 0.30
CA ALA A 334 -13.26 9.44 0.26
C ALA A 334 -12.82 8.10 -0.34
N VAL A 335 -12.30 8.11 -1.57
CA VAL A 335 -11.97 6.90 -2.34
C VAL A 335 -10.55 6.95 -2.93
N LEU A 336 -9.90 5.81 -3.03
CA LEU A 336 -8.60 5.63 -3.69
C LEU A 336 -8.80 5.48 -5.21
N TYR A 337 -7.98 6.19 -5.99
CA TYR A 337 -8.04 6.18 -7.47
C TYR A 337 -9.44 6.46 -8.02
N PRO A 338 -10.01 7.65 -7.79
CA PRO A 338 -11.30 8.03 -8.37
C PRO A 338 -11.22 7.92 -9.90
N ASN A 339 -12.34 7.54 -10.52
CA ASN A 339 -12.43 7.39 -11.98
C ASN A 339 -12.07 8.71 -12.69
N ASP A 340 -10.95 8.71 -13.40
CA ASP A 340 -10.34 9.85 -14.07
C ASP A 340 -10.55 9.85 -15.59
N ASN A 341 -11.48 9.03 -16.09
CA ASN A 341 -11.96 9.12 -17.48
C ASN A 341 -12.67 10.45 -17.78
N LEU A 342 -13.10 11.17 -16.74
CA LEU A 342 -13.77 12.47 -16.81
C LEU A 342 -12.86 13.57 -16.25
N ASP A 343 -12.96 14.79 -16.78
CA ASP A 343 -12.12 15.93 -16.34
C ASP A 343 -12.24 16.23 -14.84
N ARG A 344 -13.45 16.11 -14.26
CA ARG A 344 -13.66 16.24 -12.81
C ARG A 344 -12.91 15.18 -12.00
N GLY A 345 -12.78 13.97 -12.54
CA GLY A 345 -12.02 12.87 -11.93
C GLY A 345 -10.51 13.14 -11.96
N LYS A 346 -9.99 13.66 -13.08
CA LYS A 346 -8.60 14.12 -13.21
C LYS A 346 -8.28 15.21 -12.19
N GLU A 347 -9.15 16.21 -12.06
CA GLU A 347 -9.00 17.28 -11.08
C GLU A 347 -9.00 16.75 -9.64
N LEU A 348 -9.94 15.84 -9.29
CA LEU A 348 -9.98 15.23 -7.97
C LEU A 348 -8.72 14.42 -7.66
N ARG A 349 -8.22 13.62 -8.62
CA ARG A 349 -6.98 12.85 -8.46
C ARG A 349 -5.77 13.78 -8.22
N LEU A 350 -5.68 14.90 -8.94
CA LEU A 350 -4.63 15.90 -8.71
C LEU A 350 -4.80 16.61 -7.35
N LYS A 351 -6.04 16.92 -6.93
CA LYS A 351 -6.33 17.45 -5.58
C LYS A 351 -5.86 16.48 -4.49
N GLN A 352 -6.10 15.18 -4.65
CA GLN A 352 -5.66 14.15 -3.71
C GLN A 352 -4.13 14.13 -3.56
N GLN A 353 -3.42 14.09 -4.68
CA GLN A 353 -1.96 14.11 -4.68
C GLN A 353 -1.43 15.36 -3.97
N TYR A 354 -1.91 16.56 -4.37
CA TYR A 354 -1.43 17.80 -3.77
C TYR A 354 -1.76 17.91 -2.28
N PHE A 355 -3.01 17.63 -1.90
CA PHE A 355 -3.46 17.70 -0.51
C PHE A 355 -2.57 16.89 0.43
N TRP A 356 -2.30 15.66 0.01
CA TRP A 356 -1.51 14.73 0.80
C TRP A 356 -0.03 15.15 0.90
N VAL A 357 0.61 15.53 -0.21
CA VAL A 357 2.03 15.94 -0.17
C VAL A 357 2.21 17.25 0.58
N ALA A 358 1.30 18.21 0.42
CA ALA A 358 1.38 19.51 1.08
C ALA A 358 1.22 19.37 2.61
N ALA A 359 0.23 18.59 3.07
CA ALA A 359 0.05 18.32 4.50
C ALA A 359 1.26 17.58 5.10
N SER A 360 1.82 16.62 4.36
CA SER A 360 2.99 15.85 4.79
C SER A 360 4.24 16.72 4.90
N LEU A 361 4.52 17.55 3.88
CA LEU A 361 5.67 18.47 3.89
C LEU A 361 5.56 19.52 4.98
N TYR A 362 4.37 20.06 5.23
CA TYR A 362 4.15 20.98 6.36
C TYR A 362 4.60 20.34 7.69
N ASP A 363 4.22 19.08 7.93
CA ASP A 363 4.58 18.37 9.16
C ASP A 363 6.09 18.05 9.23
N ILE A 364 6.70 17.62 8.12
CA ILE A 364 8.14 17.35 8.01
C ILE A 364 8.93 18.63 8.31
N VAL A 365 8.61 19.73 7.64
CA VAL A 365 9.22 21.06 7.83
C VAL A 365 9.04 21.54 9.27
N ARG A 366 7.81 21.45 9.80
CA ARG A 366 7.53 21.82 11.20
C ARG A 366 8.41 21.04 12.17
N ARG A 367 8.65 19.75 11.93
CA ARG A 367 9.49 18.91 12.79
C ARG A 367 10.96 19.31 12.70
N PHE A 368 11.46 19.57 11.48
CA PHE A 368 12.80 20.11 11.29
C PHE A 368 12.99 21.45 12.00
N LYS A 369 12.05 22.40 11.87
CA LYS A 369 12.15 23.72 12.54
C LYS A 369 12.25 23.63 14.07
N LYS A 370 11.81 22.53 14.70
CA LYS A 370 11.99 22.32 16.15
C LYS A 370 13.45 22.08 16.54
N THR A 371 14.27 21.52 15.66
CA THR A 371 15.70 21.29 15.90
C THR A 371 16.49 22.61 15.91
N ARG A 372 15.92 23.67 15.31
CA ARG A 372 16.53 25.00 15.14
C ARG A 372 17.84 24.98 14.34
N ARG A 373 18.04 23.92 13.53
CA ARG A 373 19.18 23.81 12.61
C ARG A 373 19.04 24.76 11.42
N SER A 374 20.17 25.00 10.76
CA SER A 374 20.22 25.74 9.50
C SER A 374 19.50 24.98 8.39
N TRP A 375 18.79 25.66 7.49
CA TRP A 375 18.16 25.05 6.31
C TRP A 375 19.13 24.25 5.43
N LYS A 376 20.42 24.62 5.43
CA LYS A 376 21.46 23.88 4.70
C LYS A 376 21.65 22.45 5.20
N GLU A 377 21.29 22.18 6.46
CA GLU A 377 21.35 20.84 7.07
C GLU A 377 20.04 20.05 6.86
N PHE A 378 19.04 20.60 6.15
CA PHE A 378 17.78 19.90 5.91
C PHE A 378 17.99 18.55 5.20
N PRO A 379 18.81 18.43 4.13
CA PRO A 379 19.08 17.15 3.47
C PRO A 379 19.86 16.15 4.34
N ASP A 380 20.62 16.64 5.33
CA ASP A 380 21.35 15.80 6.29
C ASP A 380 20.43 15.26 7.40
N GLN A 381 19.22 15.80 7.53
CA GLN A 381 18.24 15.46 8.56
C GLN A 381 16.97 14.82 7.99
N VAL A 382 16.70 15.01 6.70
CA VAL A 382 15.46 14.61 6.04
C VAL A 382 15.77 13.89 4.74
N ALA A 383 15.31 12.65 4.61
CA ALA A 383 15.19 11.95 3.34
C ALA A 383 13.70 11.72 3.03
N ILE A 384 13.28 12.06 1.82
CA ILE A 384 11.89 11.83 1.37
C ILE A 384 11.92 10.89 0.16
N GLN A 385 11.27 9.74 0.31
CA GLN A 385 11.15 8.77 -0.78
C GLN A 385 9.81 8.94 -1.50
N LEU A 386 9.89 9.14 -2.82
CA LEU A 386 8.75 9.18 -3.74
C LEU A 386 8.46 7.75 -4.21
N ASN A 387 7.39 7.15 -3.71
CA ASN A 387 6.92 5.84 -4.16
C ASN A 387 6.06 6.00 -5.42
N ASP A 388 6.68 5.81 -6.59
CA ASP A 388 6.13 6.16 -7.91
C ASP A 388 5.93 7.70 -8.08
N THR A 389 5.25 8.12 -9.14
CA THR A 389 5.09 9.51 -9.57
C THR A 389 4.00 10.29 -8.82
N HIS A 390 3.12 9.61 -8.08
CA HIS A 390 2.02 10.24 -7.35
C HIS A 390 2.46 11.38 -6.39
N PRO A 391 3.58 11.25 -5.64
CA PRO A 391 4.09 12.34 -4.79
C PRO A 391 4.99 13.37 -5.49
N THR A 392 5.15 13.38 -6.82
CA THR A 392 6.11 14.29 -7.49
C THR A 392 5.88 15.76 -7.14
N LEU A 393 4.64 16.18 -6.86
CA LEU A 393 4.34 17.54 -6.41
C LEU A 393 5.04 17.94 -5.10
N ALA A 394 5.53 16.98 -4.30
CA ALA A 394 6.34 17.26 -3.12
C ALA A 394 7.64 18.04 -3.45
N ILE A 395 8.25 17.77 -4.60
CA ILE A 395 9.44 18.49 -5.08
C ILE A 395 9.12 19.97 -5.25
N VAL A 396 8.00 20.25 -5.92
CA VAL A 396 7.56 21.60 -6.26
C VAL A 396 7.05 22.34 -5.02
N GLU A 397 6.34 21.64 -4.14
CA GLU A 397 5.83 22.20 -2.88
C GLU A 397 6.94 22.52 -1.88
N LEU A 398 7.98 21.67 -1.77
CA LEU A 398 9.13 22.00 -0.91
C LEU A 398 9.87 23.24 -1.44
N GLN A 399 10.06 23.34 -2.76
CA GLN A 399 10.61 24.56 -3.37
C GLN A 399 9.76 25.78 -3.02
N ARG A 400 8.44 25.69 -3.15
CA ARG A 400 7.50 26.77 -2.78
C ARG A 400 7.63 27.18 -1.32
N ILE A 401 7.68 26.22 -0.39
CA ILE A 401 7.81 26.50 1.05
C ILE A 401 9.13 27.25 1.32
N LEU A 402 10.23 26.75 0.78
CA LEU A 402 11.56 27.33 1.01
C LEU A 402 11.69 28.74 0.43
N THR A 403 11.16 28.99 -0.76
CA THR A 403 11.27 30.31 -1.40
C THR A 403 10.22 31.30 -0.88
N ASP A 404 8.94 30.91 -0.88
CA ASP A 404 7.83 31.84 -0.67
C ASP A 404 7.56 32.08 0.82
N LEU A 405 7.76 31.06 1.68
CA LEU A 405 7.47 31.15 3.12
C LEU A 405 8.71 31.36 3.97
N GLU A 406 9.80 30.67 3.65
CA GLU A 406 11.06 30.75 4.42
C GLU A 406 12.06 31.75 3.83
N GLY A 407 11.79 32.29 2.64
CA GLY A 407 12.52 33.42 2.05
C GLY A 407 13.89 33.10 1.46
N LEU A 408 14.22 31.83 1.22
CA LEU A 408 15.50 31.41 0.65
C LEU A 408 15.66 31.90 -0.80
N GLU A 409 16.91 31.99 -1.26
CA GLU A 409 17.20 32.17 -2.69
C GLU A 409 16.90 30.89 -3.46
N TRP A 410 16.53 31.03 -4.74
CA TRP A 410 16.08 29.91 -5.57
C TRP A 410 17.10 28.77 -5.63
N ASP A 411 18.37 29.09 -5.91
CA ASP A 411 19.42 28.09 -6.07
C ASP A 411 19.75 27.37 -4.74
N GLU A 412 19.67 28.08 -3.62
CA GLU A 412 19.86 27.47 -2.29
C GLU A 412 18.71 26.52 -1.96
N ALA A 413 17.46 26.94 -2.20
CA ALA A 413 16.28 26.10 -2.02
C ALA A 413 16.31 24.88 -2.95
N TRP A 414 16.68 25.06 -4.21
CA TRP A 414 16.72 23.97 -5.19
C TRP A 414 17.82 22.94 -4.86
N ASN A 415 18.97 23.40 -4.34
CA ASN A 415 20.00 22.50 -3.82
C ASN A 415 19.48 21.66 -2.64
N ILE A 416 18.73 22.26 -1.71
CA ILE A 416 18.09 21.51 -0.61
C ILE A 416 17.09 20.48 -1.15
N VAL A 417 16.19 20.90 -2.06
CA VAL A 417 15.18 20.03 -2.68
C VAL A 417 15.85 18.83 -3.34
N THR A 418 16.80 19.06 -4.25
CA THR A 418 17.45 17.99 -5.02
C THR A 418 18.20 16.97 -4.17
N HIS A 419 18.74 17.36 -3.00
CA HIS A 419 19.42 16.44 -2.09
C HIS A 419 18.50 15.77 -1.05
N THR A 420 17.21 16.15 -1.02
CA THR A 420 16.23 15.60 -0.09
C THR A 420 15.50 14.38 -0.67
N PHE A 421 15.25 14.37 -1.99
CA PHE A 421 14.33 13.42 -2.63
C PHE A 421 15.02 12.24 -3.31
N GLY A 422 14.57 11.02 -3.01
CA GLY A 422 14.79 9.82 -3.83
C GLY A 422 13.51 9.42 -4.57
N TYR A 423 13.63 8.94 -5.81
CA TYR A 423 12.49 8.51 -6.64
C TYR A 423 12.57 7.03 -7.03
N THR A 424 11.57 6.24 -6.64
CA THR A 424 11.43 4.85 -7.07
C THR A 424 10.42 4.77 -8.21
N ASN A 425 10.84 4.22 -9.34
CA ASN A 425 9.97 3.97 -10.48
C ASN A 425 9.48 2.51 -10.49
N HIS A 426 8.18 2.32 -10.77
CA HIS A 426 7.52 1.01 -10.85
C HIS A 426 6.95 0.72 -12.25
N THR A 427 7.28 1.54 -13.25
CA THR A 427 6.54 1.60 -14.52
C THR A 427 7.47 1.27 -15.68
N VAL A 428 7.15 0.17 -16.37
CA VAL A 428 7.87 -0.26 -17.58
C VAL A 428 7.43 0.54 -18.82
N LEU A 429 6.12 0.70 -18.98
CA LEU A 429 5.51 1.26 -20.19
C LEU A 429 5.56 2.81 -20.18
N PRO A 430 6.22 3.47 -21.15
CA PRO A 430 6.29 4.94 -21.19
C PRO A 430 4.93 5.64 -21.20
N GLU A 431 3.91 5.02 -21.81
CA GLU A 431 2.53 5.50 -21.87
C GLU A 431 1.81 5.46 -20.52
N ALA A 432 2.27 4.64 -19.57
CA ALA A 432 1.74 4.56 -18.21
C ALA A 432 2.40 5.58 -17.25
N LEU A 433 3.40 6.34 -17.71
CA LEU A 433 4.00 7.43 -16.91
C LEU A 433 3.03 8.61 -16.80
N GLU A 434 2.79 9.05 -15.57
CA GLU A 434 1.78 10.07 -15.29
C GLU A 434 2.09 11.41 -15.96
N LYS A 435 1.07 11.97 -16.63
CA LYS A 435 1.10 13.30 -17.25
C LYS A 435 -0.14 14.10 -16.85
N TRP A 436 0.06 15.39 -16.55
CA TRP A 436 -1.04 16.32 -16.26
C TRP A 436 -1.10 17.42 -17.31
N SER A 437 -2.31 17.81 -17.72
CA SER A 437 -2.44 18.93 -18.65
C SER A 437 -2.04 20.23 -17.97
N VAL A 438 -1.26 21.05 -18.67
CA VAL A 438 -0.85 22.38 -18.20
C VAL A 438 -2.06 23.23 -17.80
N PRO A 439 -3.18 23.29 -18.58
CA PRO A 439 -4.36 24.05 -18.18
C PRO A 439 -4.97 23.61 -16.85
N LEU A 440 -4.99 22.31 -16.56
CA LEU A 440 -5.52 21.79 -15.29
C LEU A 440 -4.63 22.24 -14.12
N ILE A 441 -3.31 22.09 -14.25
CA ILE A 441 -2.36 22.51 -13.21
C ILE A 441 -2.39 24.04 -13.04
N GLN A 442 -2.52 24.81 -14.13
CA GLN A 442 -2.66 26.26 -14.08
C GLN A 442 -3.89 26.68 -13.29
N HIS A 443 -5.01 25.99 -13.51
CA HIS A 443 -6.27 26.28 -12.84
C HIS A 443 -6.22 25.92 -11.36
N LEU A 444 -5.68 24.75 -11.02
CA LEU A 444 -5.73 24.21 -9.66
C LEU A 444 -4.55 24.66 -8.78
N LEU A 445 -3.35 24.76 -9.34
CA LEU A 445 -2.08 24.98 -8.63
C LEU A 445 -1.22 26.03 -9.37
N PRO A 446 -1.69 27.30 -9.48
CA PRO A 446 -1.06 28.31 -10.33
C PRO A 446 0.38 28.65 -9.91
N ARG A 447 0.69 28.61 -8.61
CA ARG A 447 2.06 28.85 -8.12
C ARG A 447 3.00 27.72 -8.49
N HIS A 448 2.55 26.47 -8.35
CA HIS A 448 3.33 25.28 -8.70
C HIS A 448 3.64 25.25 -10.19
N LEU A 449 2.73 25.68 -11.05
CA LEU A 449 3.02 25.79 -12.49
C LEU A 449 4.19 26.75 -12.77
N GLN A 450 4.23 27.92 -12.11
CA GLN A 450 5.35 28.86 -12.28
C GLN A 450 6.67 28.22 -11.86
N ILE A 451 6.68 27.53 -10.72
CA ILE A 451 7.87 26.82 -10.21
C ILE A 451 8.29 25.70 -11.17
N ILE A 452 7.35 24.94 -11.73
CA ILE A 452 7.65 23.88 -12.71
C ILE A 452 8.26 24.47 -13.99
N TYR A 453 7.76 25.61 -14.47
CA TYR A 453 8.36 26.28 -15.62
C TYR A 453 9.78 26.77 -15.32
N ASP A 454 10.04 27.34 -14.15
CA ASP A 454 11.38 27.77 -13.74
C ASP A 454 12.33 26.57 -13.61
N ILE A 455 11.89 25.46 -12.98
CA ILE A 455 12.66 24.20 -12.91
C ILE A 455 13.01 23.73 -14.33
N ASN A 456 12.03 23.68 -15.24
CA ASN A 456 12.25 23.24 -16.62
C ASN A 456 13.22 24.17 -17.36
N LEU A 457 13.08 25.48 -17.21
CA LEU A 457 13.94 26.47 -17.85
C LEU A 457 15.40 26.28 -17.44
N PHE A 458 15.68 26.24 -16.13
CA PHE A 458 17.04 26.09 -15.62
C PHE A 458 17.64 24.72 -15.94
N PHE A 459 16.82 23.67 -15.93
CA PHE A 459 17.24 22.34 -16.37
C PHE A 459 17.65 22.35 -17.85
N LEU A 460 16.80 22.85 -18.75
CA LEU A 460 17.10 22.92 -20.19
C LEU A 460 18.30 23.82 -20.51
N GLN A 461 18.50 24.93 -19.78
CA GLN A 461 19.71 25.75 -19.90
C GLN A 461 20.97 24.99 -19.46
N THR A 462 20.86 24.09 -18.48
CA THR A 462 21.97 23.23 -18.05
C THR A 462 22.26 22.15 -19.10
N VAL A 463 21.22 21.58 -19.71
CA VAL A 463 21.35 20.63 -20.82
C VAL A 463 22.00 21.30 -22.04
N GLU A 464 21.55 22.48 -22.47
CA GLU A 464 22.15 23.22 -23.60
C GLU A 464 23.62 23.58 -23.33
N ARG A 465 23.98 23.94 -22.09
CA ARG A 465 25.39 24.20 -21.73
C ARG A 465 26.25 22.94 -21.80
N LYS A 466 25.70 21.77 -21.46
CA LYS A 466 26.42 20.48 -21.46
C LYS A 466 26.44 19.82 -22.84
N PHE A 467 25.41 20.03 -23.66
CA PHE A 467 25.23 19.48 -25.00
C PHE A 467 24.84 20.61 -25.99
N PRO A 468 25.77 21.52 -26.34
CA PRO A 468 25.44 22.66 -27.19
C PRO A 468 24.94 22.25 -28.57
N GLY A 469 23.81 22.82 -29.02
CA GLY A 469 23.23 22.58 -30.35
C GLY A 469 22.36 21.33 -30.51
N ASP A 470 22.25 20.47 -29.50
CA ASP A 470 21.40 19.26 -29.53
C ASP A 470 19.93 19.60 -29.17
N ARG A 471 19.19 20.13 -30.16
CA ARG A 471 17.80 20.58 -29.97
C ARG A 471 16.81 19.44 -29.75
N ASP A 472 17.06 18.27 -30.33
CA ASP A 472 16.21 17.10 -30.14
C ASP A 472 16.30 16.62 -28.69
N LEU A 473 17.50 16.55 -28.11
CA LEU A 473 17.66 16.22 -26.69
C LEU A 473 16.85 17.17 -25.78
N LEU A 474 16.89 18.48 -26.02
CA LEU A 474 16.12 19.44 -25.23
C LEU A 474 14.61 19.15 -25.27
N ARG A 475 14.07 18.84 -26.46
CA ARG A 475 12.65 18.47 -26.61
C ARG A 475 12.36 17.18 -25.86
N ASP A 476 13.23 16.20 -26.01
CA ASP A 476 12.98 14.84 -25.53
C ASP A 476 13.05 14.76 -24.00
N VAL A 477 13.87 15.59 -23.34
CA VAL A 477 14.04 15.60 -21.86
C VAL A 477 13.26 16.70 -21.12
N SER A 478 12.64 17.65 -21.82
CA SER A 478 11.86 18.73 -21.19
C SER A 478 10.80 18.20 -20.20
N ILE A 479 10.58 18.85 -19.07
CA ILE A 479 9.47 18.49 -18.18
C ILE A 479 8.13 18.80 -18.86
N ILE A 480 8.10 19.82 -19.71
CA ILE A 480 6.92 20.22 -20.49
C ILE A 480 6.94 19.54 -21.85
N GLU A 481 5.89 18.78 -22.14
CA GLU A 481 5.61 18.24 -23.46
C GLU A 481 4.80 19.27 -24.26
N GLU A 482 5.32 19.66 -25.42
CA GLU A 482 4.74 20.65 -26.33
C GLU A 482 3.64 20.04 -27.24
N SER A 483 2.74 19.25 -26.65
CA SER A 483 1.55 18.67 -27.29
C SER A 483 0.34 19.62 -27.22
N GLN A 484 -0.80 19.24 -27.80
CA GLN A 484 -2.05 20.00 -27.71
C GLN A 484 -3.15 19.17 -27.00
N PRO A 485 -3.53 19.52 -25.75
CA PRO A 485 -2.93 20.57 -24.89
C PRO A 485 -1.52 20.19 -24.41
N LYS A 486 -0.73 21.18 -23.95
CA LYS A 486 0.58 20.91 -23.34
C LYS A 486 0.42 20.04 -22.10
N MET A 487 1.40 19.16 -21.87
CA MET A 487 1.41 18.23 -20.74
C MET A 487 2.66 18.41 -19.87
N ILE A 488 2.54 18.12 -18.57
CA ILE A 488 3.64 18.06 -17.62
C ILE A 488 3.98 16.59 -17.40
N ARG A 489 5.24 16.20 -17.67
CA ARG A 489 5.74 14.83 -17.53
C ARG A 489 6.22 14.59 -16.10
N MET A 490 5.42 13.95 -15.26
CA MET A 490 5.68 13.86 -13.82
C MET A 490 6.87 12.96 -13.47
N ALA A 491 7.14 11.92 -14.26
CA ALA A 491 8.35 11.11 -14.09
C ALA A 491 9.62 11.95 -14.32
N TYR A 492 9.60 12.85 -15.30
CA TYR A 492 10.73 13.72 -15.64
C TYR A 492 10.89 14.79 -14.55
N LEU A 493 9.74 15.30 -14.10
CA LEU A 493 9.48 15.85 -12.76
C LEU A 493 10.43 15.32 -11.69
N ALA A 494 10.16 14.06 -11.35
CA ALA A 494 10.82 13.34 -10.27
C ALA A 494 12.31 13.14 -10.51
N ILE A 495 12.71 12.77 -11.72
CA ILE A 495 14.13 12.55 -12.07
C ILE A 495 14.93 13.84 -11.89
N VAL A 496 14.43 14.98 -12.39
CA VAL A 496 15.15 16.26 -12.31
C VAL A 496 15.27 16.74 -10.86
N GLY A 497 14.23 16.55 -10.04
CA GLY A 497 14.21 17.02 -8.65
C GLY A 497 14.72 16.04 -7.57
N SER A 498 15.24 14.87 -7.95
CA SER A 498 15.75 13.86 -7.00
C SER A 498 17.27 13.66 -7.13
N HIS A 499 17.98 13.26 -6.07
CA HIS A 499 19.41 12.92 -6.15
C HIS A 499 19.64 11.48 -6.61
N LYS A 500 18.68 10.59 -6.36
CA LYS A 500 18.71 9.18 -6.78
C LYS A 500 17.38 8.76 -7.40
N VAL A 501 17.48 7.92 -8.42
CA VAL A 501 16.36 7.25 -9.08
C VAL A 501 16.63 5.76 -9.05
N ASN A 502 15.67 4.94 -8.66
CA ASN A 502 15.86 3.49 -8.65
C ASN A 502 14.71 2.73 -9.31
N GLY A 503 15.05 1.63 -9.99
CA GLY A 503 14.10 0.59 -10.35
C GLY A 503 13.93 -0.43 -9.22
N VAL A 504 13.09 -1.43 -9.49
CA VAL A 504 12.53 -2.35 -8.48
C VAL A 504 12.83 -3.83 -8.75
N ALA A 505 13.68 -4.06 -9.76
CA ALA A 505 14.25 -5.31 -10.21
C ALA A 505 15.45 -4.97 -11.10
N GLU A 506 16.44 -5.86 -11.21
CA GLU A 506 17.69 -5.59 -11.91
C GLU A 506 17.46 -5.28 -13.39
N LEU A 507 16.75 -6.16 -14.11
CA LEU A 507 16.41 -5.97 -15.52
C LEU A 507 15.53 -4.73 -15.75
N HIS A 508 14.62 -4.42 -14.82
CA HIS A 508 13.83 -3.21 -14.88
C HIS A 508 14.70 -1.95 -14.75
N SER A 509 15.68 -1.96 -13.84
CA SER A 509 16.63 -0.87 -13.67
C SER A 509 17.53 -0.69 -14.89
N ASP A 510 17.92 -1.79 -15.53
CA ASP A 510 18.65 -1.74 -16.80
C ASP A 510 17.79 -1.19 -17.94
N LEU A 511 16.50 -1.55 -18.01
CA LEU A 511 15.56 -0.99 -18.97
C LEU A 511 15.37 0.52 -18.75
N ILE A 512 15.22 0.97 -17.51
CA ILE A 512 15.21 2.40 -17.12
C ILE A 512 16.44 3.11 -17.67
N ARG A 513 17.64 2.53 -17.50
CA ARG A 513 18.90 3.15 -17.90
C ARG A 513 19.11 3.15 -19.42
N THR A 514 18.69 2.10 -20.11
CA THR A 514 19.03 1.86 -21.53
C THR A 514 17.95 2.35 -22.50
N THR A 515 16.69 2.41 -22.07
CA THR A 515 15.55 2.75 -22.93
C THR A 515 14.72 3.92 -22.38
N ILE A 516 14.05 3.74 -21.24
CA ILE A 516 13.00 4.65 -20.76
C ILE A 516 13.57 6.05 -20.43
N PHE A 517 14.71 6.10 -19.73
CA PHE A 517 15.32 7.35 -19.27
C PHE A 517 16.78 7.51 -19.75
N LYS A 518 17.13 6.89 -20.88
CA LYS A 518 18.50 6.90 -21.45
C LYS A 518 19.11 8.31 -21.58
N ASP A 519 18.29 9.29 -21.95
CA ASP A 519 18.76 10.66 -22.13
C ASP A 519 19.03 11.35 -20.79
N PHE A 520 18.27 11.00 -19.74
CA PHE A 520 18.58 11.46 -18.38
C PHE A 520 19.85 10.79 -17.83
N VAL A 521 20.12 9.53 -18.17
CA VAL A 521 21.41 8.87 -17.85
C VAL A 521 22.56 9.62 -18.54
N ARG A 522 22.40 9.99 -19.81
CA ARG A 522 23.39 10.80 -20.55
C ARG A 522 23.64 12.15 -19.87
N ILE A 523 22.59 12.79 -19.34
CA ILE A 523 22.67 14.10 -18.69
C ILE A 523 23.26 14.03 -17.29
N PHE A 524 22.77 13.15 -16.41
CA PHE A 524 23.14 13.12 -15.00
C PHE A 524 24.27 12.13 -14.68
N GLY A 525 24.54 11.18 -15.56
CA GLY A 525 25.46 10.07 -15.32
C GLY A 525 24.75 8.83 -14.75
N PRO A 526 25.36 7.64 -14.90
CA PRO A 526 24.77 6.37 -14.45
C PRO A 526 24.60 6.31 -12.93
N ASP A 527 25.45 6.98 -12.15
CA ASP A 527 25.42 6.92 -10.68
C ASP A 527 24.10 7.43 -10.07
N LYS A 528 23.36 8.29 -10.78
CA LYS A 528 22.04 8.75 -10.34
C LYS A 528 20.98 7.64 -10.38
N PHE A 529 21.17 6.65 -11.24
CA PHE A 529 20.21 5.56 -11.48
C PHE A 529 20.73 4.28 -10.80
N THR A 530 20.09 3.83 -9.73
CA THR A 530 20.41 2.58 -9.02
C THR A 530 19.32 1.52 -9.19
N ASN A 531 19.49 0.37 -8.54
CA ASN A 531 18.50 -0.69 -8.44
C ASN A 531 18.30 -1.04 -6.97
N VAL A 532 17.05 -1.22 -6.55
CA VAL A 532 16.75 -1.93 -5.31
C VAL A 532 15.66 -2.93 -5.62
N THR A 533 16.02 -4.21 -5.79
CA THR A 533 15.01 -5.26 -6.03
C THR A 533 14.06 -5.31 -4.84
N ASN A 534 12.76 -5.33 -5.12
CA ASN A 534 11.71 -5.46 -4.10
C ASN A 534 11.86 -6.71 -3.22
N GLY A 535 11.18 -6.68 -2.07
CA GLY A 535 11.12 -7.78 -1.12
C GLY A 535 9.85 -7.76 -0.29
N ILE A 536 9.65 -8.79 0.52
CA ILE A 536 8.48 -9.00 1.37
C ILE A 536 8.89 -9.26 2.82
N THR A 537 8.05 -8.88 3.78
CA THR A 537 8.31 -9.17 5.19
C THR A 537 8.03 -10.65 5.50
N PRO A 538 9.01 -11.42 6.04
CA PRO A 538 8.78 -12.80 6.46
C PRO A 538 7.86 -12.91 7.69
N ARG A 539 7.72 -11.84 8.49
CA ARG A 539 6.85 -11.83 9.67
C ARG A 539 5.39 -12.07 9.29
N ARG A 540 4.88 -11.32 8.30
CA ARG A 540 3.50 -11.51 7.82
C ARG A 540 3.38 -12.69 6.86
N TRP A 541 4.25 -12.75 5.85
CA TRP A 541 4.06 -13.66 4.73
C TRP A 541 4.54 -15.09 4.97
N LEU A 542 5.20 -15.38 6.09
CA LEU A 542 5.56 -16.74 6.50
C LEU A 542 5.10 -17.03 7.93
N HIS A 543 5.56 -16.26 8.92
CA HIS A 543 5.29 -16.56 10.33
C HIS A 543 3.81 -16.41 10.71
N GLN A 544 3.16 -15.34 10.27
CA GLN A 544 1.73 -15.11 10.50
C GLN A 544 0.85 -15.98 9.59
N ALA A 545 1.11 -15.96 8.27
CA ALA A 545 0.27 -16.65 7.29
C ALA A 545 0.35 -18.19 7.37
N ASN A 546 1.52 -18.73 7.74
CA ASN A 546 1.84 -20.15 7.73
C ASN A 546 2.64 -20.57 8.99
N PRO A 547 2.05 -20.44 10.19
CA PRO A 547 2.76 -20.64 11.45
C PRO A 547 3.32 -22.07 11.58
N ARG A 548 2.62 -23.09 11.07
CA ARG A 548 3.11 -24.47 11.11
C ARG A 548 4.37 -24.67 10.27
N LEU A 549 4.44 -24.07 9.08
CA LEU A 549 5.66 -24.10 8.27
C LEU A 549 6.78 -23.33 8.94
N SER A 550 6.45 -22.18 9.54
CA SER A 550 7.41 -21.37 10.28
C SER A 550 8.05 -22.13 11.45
N GLU A 551 7.26 -22.88 12.23
CA GLU A 551 7.76 -23.75 13.31
C GLU A 551 8.61 -24.91 12.78
N LEU A 552 8.18 -25.54 11.68
CA LEU A 552 8.95 -26.60 11.03
C LEU A 552 10.32 -26.08 10.57
N ILE A 553 10.37 -24.89 9.97
CA ILE A 553 11.61 -24.23 9.58
C ILE A 553 12.47 -23.95 10.81
N ALA A 554 11.90 -23.33 11.86
CA ALA A 554 12.60 -23.02 13.10
C ALA A 554 13.27 -24.27 13.72
N SER A 555 12.59 -25.42 13.67
CA SER A 555 13.11 -26.69 14.20
C SER A 555 14.37 -27.19 13.48
N LYS A 556 14.58 -26.78 12.22
CA LYS A 556 15.73 -27.19 11.39
C LYS A 556 16.81 -26.11 11.30
N THR A 557 16.45 -24.84 11.43
CA THR A 557 17.40 -23.71 11.34
C THR A 557 18.00 -23.33 12.70
N GLY A 558 17.40 -23.78 13.81
CA GLY A 558 17.85 -23.51 15.18
C GLY A 558 17.07 -22.41 15.91
N GLY A 559 15.90 -21.99 15.39
CA GLY A 559 15.03 -20.97 15.98
C GLY A 559 14.45 -20.00 14.95
N HIS A 560 13.85 -18.91 15.44
CA HIS A 560 13.15 -17.90 14.62
C HIS A 560 14.06 -16.79 14.08
N GLU A 561 15.39 -16.98 14.07
CA GLU A 561 16.37 -16.01 13.54
C GLU A 561 16.08 -15.62 12.08
N PHE A 562 15.49 -16.54 11.30
CA PHE A 562 15.12 -16.29 9.90
C PHE A 562 14.08 -15.18 9.71
N LEU A 563 13.40 -14.73 10.78
CA LEU A 563 12.46 -13.62 10.72
C LEU A 563 13.14 -12.24 10.67
N THR A 564 14.41 -12.17 11.06
CA THR A 564 15.27 -10.98 10.99
C THR A 564 16.45 -11.15 10.04
N ASP A 565 16.83 -12.39 9.72
CA ASP A 565 17.81 -12.71 8.68
C ASP A 565 17.34 -13.91 7.83
N LEU A 566 16.64 -13.61 6.74
CA LEU A 566 16.04 -14.63 5.89
C LEU A 566 17.08 -15.53 5.18
N THR A 567 18.37 -15.16 5.17
CA THR A 567 19.43 -15.98 4.56
C THR A 567 19.65 -17.30 5.30
N VAL A 568 19.24 -17.37 6.57
CA VAL A 568 19.29 -18.58 7.42
C VAL A 568 18.44 -19.74 6.86
N LEU A 569 17.50 -19.47 5.95
CA LEU A 569 16.73 -20.51 5.27
C LEU A 569 17.61 -21.49 4.47
N ASN A 570 18.83 -21.11 4.09
CA ASN A 570 19.76 -21.98 3.38
C ASN A 570 20.06 -23.31 4.12
N LYS A 571 19.98 -23.31 5.46
CA LYS A 571 20.18 -24.51 6.29
C LYS A 571 19.17 -25.63 5.98
N LEU A 572 18.01 -25.29 5.41
CA LEU A 572 17.00 -26.28 5.01
C LEU A 572 17.52 -27.24 3.93
N GLU A 573 18.51 -26.84 3.14
CA GLU A 573 19.10 -27.71 2.11
C GLU A 573 19.68 -29.01 2.70
N LEU A 574 20.19 -28.96 3.93
CA LEU A 574 20.73 -30.12 4.65
C LEU A 574 19.67 -31.18 4.95
N HIS A 575 18.39 -30.83 4.86
CA HIS A 575 17.26 -31.66 5.24
C HIS A 575 16.37 -32.07 4.06
N ILE A 576 16.70 -31.69 2.81
CA ILE A 576 15.89 -31.99 1.62
C ILE A 576 15.63 -33.51 1.49
N ASN A 577 16.63 -34.33 1.75
CA ASN A 577 16.53 -35.79 1.62
C ASN A 577 15.93 -36.49 2.86
N ASP A 578 15.66 -35.76 3.95
CA ASP A 578 15.04 -36.29 5.16
C ASP A 578 13.56 -36.63 4.88
N LYS A 579 13.23 -37.92 4.96
CA LYS A 579 11.87 -38.43 4.70
C LYS A 579 10.84 -37.91 5.70
N ALA A 580 11.22 -37.75 6.97
CA ALA A 580 10.29 -37.25 7.99
C ALA A 580 9.99 -35.77 7.76
N PHE A 581 11.02 -34.99 7.43
CA PHE A 581 10.89 -33.58 7.10
C PHE A 581 10.01 -33.34 5.86
N ARG A 582 10.26 -34.07 4.75
CA ARG A 582 9.41 -33.99 3.55
C ARG A 582 7.96 -34.37 3.82
N LYS A 583 7.72 -35.40 4.62
CA LYS A 583 6.36 -35.80 5.00
C LYS A 583 5.66 -34.69 5.77
N GLU A 584 6.31 -34.13 6.78
CA GLU A 584 5.72 -33.06 7.60
C GLU A 584 5.44 -31.80 6.76
N TRP A 585 6.34 -31.46 5.83
CA TRP A 585 6.14 -30.38 4.86
C TRP A 585 4.88 -30.57 4.02
N ALA A 586 4.69 -31.78 3.47
CA ALA A 586 3.50 -32.12 2.68
C ALA A 586 2.21 -32.09 3.54
N ASP A 587 2.27 -32.60 4.78
CA ASP A 587 1.14 -32.59 5.72
C ASP A 587 0.72 -31.13 6.07
N ILE A 588 1.68 -30.21 6.18
CA ILE A 588 1.41 -28.78 6.40
C ILE A 588 0.74 -28.15 5.17
N LYS A 589 1.26 -28.39 3.96
CA LYS A 589 0.66 -27.89 2.72
C LYS A 589 -0.78 -28.38 2.57
N LEU A 590 -1.03 -29.67 2.81
CA LEU A 590 -2.37 -30.25 2.77
C LEU A 590 -3.32 -29.59 3.77
N ALA A 591 -2.87 -29.33 5.00
CA ALA A 591 -3.70 -28.66 6.00
C ALA A 591 -4.06 -27.21 5.60
N ASN A 592 -3.13 -26.49 4.98
CA ASN A 592 -3.42 -25.16 4.43
C ASN A 592 -4.44 -25.23 3.28
N LYS A 593 -4.36 -26.26 2.43
CA LYS A 593 -5.33 -26.52 1.36
C LYS A 593 -6.71 -26.87 1.90
N VAL A 594 -6.80 -27.64 2.99
CA VAL A 594 -8.07 -27.91 3.69
C VAL A 594 -8.69 -26.61 4.21
N ARG A 595 -7.89 -25.71 4.81
CA ARG A 595 -8.36 -24.40 5.27
C ARG A 595 -8.92 -23.56 4.11
N LEU A 596 -8.21 -23.51 2.98
CA LEU A 596 -8.69 -22.77 1.80
C LEU A 596 -9.93 -23.43 1.18
N ALA A 597 -9.99 -24.75 1.10
CA ALA A 597 -11.15 -25.48 0.60
C ALA A 597 -12.40 -25.22 1.44
N ALA A 598 -12.25 -25.14 2.77
CA ALA A 598 -13.34 -24.76 3.67
C ALA A 598 -13.83 -23.33 3.38
N HIS A 599 -12.90 -22.38 3.19
CA HIS A 599 -13.26 -21.01 2.83
C HIS A 599 -13.97 -20.92 1.48
N ILE A 600 -13.45 -21.59 0.44
CA ILE A 600 -14.09 -21.68 -0.88
C ILE A 600 -15.52 -22.20 -0.72
N LYS A 601 -15.71 -23.26 0.07
CA LYS A 601 -17.05 -23.83 0.30
C LYS A 601 -18.00 -22.84 0.97
N THR A 602 -17.53 -22.14 2.00
CA THR A 602 -18.34 -21.18 2.74
C THR A 602 -18.72 -19.95 1.91
N THR A 603 -17.82 -19.46 1.05
CA THR A 603 -18.05 -18.20 0.30
C THR A 603 -18.68 -18.40 -1.07
N THR A 604 -18.38 -19.52 -1.75
CA THR A 604 -18.84 -19.77 -3.13
C THR A 604 -19.83 -20.93 -3.24
N GLY A 605 -19.97 -21.75 -2.19
CA GLY A 605 -20.75 -22.98 -2.23
C GLY A 605 -20.09 -24.15 -2.98
N VAL A 606 -18.96 -23.92 -3.66
CA VAL A 606 -18.23 -24.96 -4.41
C VAL A 606 -17.43 -25.84 -3.45
N THR A 607 -17.58 -27.17 -3.56
CA THR A 607 -16.71 -28.12 -2.85
C THR A 607 -15.52 -28.44 -3.75
N VAL A 608 -14.31 -28.32 -3.20
CA VAL A 608 -13.06 -28.64 -3.91
C VAL A 608 -12.26 -29.70 -3.15
N ASN A 609 -11.55 -30.57 -3.88
CA ASN A 609 -10.73 -31.64 -3.31
C ASN A 609 -9.35 -31.09 -2.87
N PRO A 610 -9.00 -31.07 -1.57
CA PRO A 610 -7.70 -30.57 -1.10
C PRO A 610 -6.49 -31.41 -1.54
N ALA A 611 -6.69 -32.63 -2.04
CA ALA A 611 -5.61 -33.45 -2.59
C ALA A 611 -5.27 -33.10 -4.05
N ALA A 612 -6.16 -32.38 -4.74
CA ALA A 612 -5.93 -31.88 -6.10
C ALA A 612 -4.82 -30.83 -6.15
N LEU A 613 -4.16 -30.65 -7.29
CA LEU A 613 -3.24 -29.53 -7.48
C LEU A 613 -4.00 -28.20 -7.34
N PHE A 614 -3.58 -27.34 -6.42
CA PHE A 614 -4.14 -25.99 -6.28
C PHE A 614 -3.34 -25.02 -7.13
N ASP A 615 -3.98 -24.58 -8.21
CA ASP A 615 -3.42 -23.74 -9.26
C ASP A 615 -4.00 -22.32 -9.15
N VAL A 616 -3.16 -21.33 -8.83
CA VAL A 616 -3.62 -20.04 -8.31
C VAL A 616 -3.16 -18.86 -9.18
N GLN A 617 -4.10 -18.05 -9.65
CA GLN A 617 -3.81 -16.74 -10.25
C GLN A 617 -4.55 -15.62 -9.50
N VAL A 618 -3.86 -14.98 -8.54
CA VAL A 618 -4.43 -13.89 -7.73
C VAL A 618 -3.67 -12.58 -7.87
N LYS A 619 -4.24 -11.63 -8.62
CA LYS A 619 -3.67 -10.30 -8.89
C LYS A 619 -4.74 -9.40 -9.52
N ARG A 620 -4.43 -8.11 -9.72
CA ARG A 620 -5.30 -7.19 -10.49
C ARG A 620 -5.71 -7.83 -11.82
N ILE A 621 -6.98 -7.75 -12.19
CA ILE A 621 -7.48 -8.26 -13.47
C ILE A 621 -7.16 -7.24 -14.56
N HIS A 622 -6.40 -7.67 -15.57
CA HIS A 622 -5.94 -6.82 -16.67
C HIS A 622 -5.50 -7.70 -17.84
N GLU A 623 -5.75 -7.27 -19.08
CA GLU A 623 -5.36 -8.04 -20.28
C GLU A 623 -3.87 -8.43 -20.31
N TYR A 624 -2.93 -7.53 -19.96
CA TYR A 624 -1.50 -7.87 -19.95
C TYR A 624 -1.09 -8.90 -18.87
N LYS A 625 -1.91 -9.07 -17.82
CA LYS A 625 -1.70 -10.09 -16.78
C LYS A 625 -2.18 -11.48 -17.20
N ARG A 626 -2.86 -11.55 -18.35
CA ARG A 626 -3.29 -12.74 -19.07
C ARG A 626 -4.12 -13.74 -18.28
N GLN A 627 -5.01 -13.26 -17.40
CA GLN A 627 -6.03 -14.14 -16.81
C GLN A 627 -6.90 -14.80 -17.89
N GLN A 628 -7.09 -14.14 -19.04
CA GLN A 628 -7.76 -14.72 -20.20
C GLN A 628 -7.01 -15.96 -20.75
N MET A 629 -5.68 -15.94 -20.81
CA MET A 629 -4.89 -17.10 -21.28
C MET A 629 -5.03 -18.29 -20.33
N ASN A 630 -5.02 -18.03 -19.02
CA ASN A 630 -5.23 -19.09 -18.03
C ASN A 630 -6.64 -19.70 -18.15
N ILE A 631 -7.70 -18.89 -18.17
CA ILE A 631 -9.06 -19.42 -18.29
C ILE A 631 -9.28 -20.14 -19.63
N PHE A 632 -8.64 -19.69 -20.73
CA PHE A 632 -8.64 -20.44 -21.99
C PHE A 632 -7.96 -21.81 -21.84
N GLY A 633 -6.84 -21.90 -21.11
CA GLY A 633 -6.20 -23.18 -20.78
C GLY A 633 -7.09 -24.10 -19.92
N ALA A 634 -7.85 -23.54 -18.97
CA ALA A 634 -8.82 -24.32 -18.19
C ALA A 634 -9.97 -24.85 -19.06
N ILE A 635 -10.48 -24.06 -20.02
CA ILE A 635 -11.47 -24.51 -21.01
C ILE A 635 -10.88 -25.61 -21.90
N HIS A 636 -9.65 -25.46 -22.37
CA HIS A 636 -8.94 -26.49 -23.14
C HIS A 636 -8.82 -27.80 -22.36
N ARG A 637 -8.40 -27.75 -21.09
CA ARG A 637 -8.34 -28.93 -20.20
C ARG A 637 -9.72 -29.57 -20.04
N TYR A 638 -10.78 -28.77 -19.83
CA TYR A 638 -12.15 -29.27 -19.74
C TYR A 638 -12.56 -30.02 -21.02
N LEU A 639 -12.37 -29.42 -22.19
CA LEU A 639 -12.68 -30.04 -23.48
C LEU A 639 -11.90 -31.34 -23.71
N THR A 640 -10.61 -31.34 -23.36
CA THR A 640 -9.75 -32.51 -23.47
C THR A 640 -10.25 -33.63 -22.56
N LEU A 641 -10.60 -33.33 -21.31
CA LEU A 641 -11.18 -34.31 -20.38
C LEU A 641 -12.53 -34.86 -20.88
N LYS A 642 -13.37 -34.03 -21.48
CA LYS A 642 -14.66 -34.45 -22.06
C LYS A 642 -14.47 -35.42 -23.22
N ALA A 643 -13.46 -35.20 -24.06
CA ALA A 643 -13.14 -36.08 -25.19
C ALA A 643 -12.55 -37.43 -24.78
N MET A 644 -11.97 -37.55 -23.58
CA MET A 644 -11.39 -38.80 -23.07
C MET A 644 -12.45 -39.85 -22.72
N SER A 645 -12.11 -41.12 -22.90
CA SER A 645 -12.91 -42.21 -22.35
C SER A 645 -12.93 -42.17 -20.81
N PRO A 646 -13.97 -42.71 -20.14
CA PRO A 646 -14.02 -42.75 -18.68
C PRO A 646 -12.81 -43.42 -18.02
N LYS A 647 -12.15 -44.36 -18.72
CA LYS A 647 -10.95 -45.06 -18.21
C LYS A 647 -9.70 -44.19 -18.30
N GLU A 648 -9.54 -43.40 -19.35
CA GLU A 648 -8.43 -42.45 -19.51
C GLU A 648 -8.60 -41.28 -18.54
N ARG A 649 -9.83 -40.77 -18.43
CA ARG A 649 -10.18 -39.66 -17.54
C ARG A 649 -9.83 -39.94 -16.08
N LYS A 650 -10.06 -41.17 -15.59
CA LYS A 650 -9.70 -41.60 -14.23
C LYS A 650 -8.19 -41.61 -13.92
N LYS A 651 -7.31 -41.53 -14.93
CA LYS A 651 -5.85 -41.47 -14.74
C LYS A 651 -5.31 -40.05 -14.68
N GLN A 652 -6.15 -39.05 -14.94
CA GLN A 652 -5.76 -37.65 -14.93
C GLN A 652 -5.64 -37.12 -13.51
N LEU A 653 -4.73 -36.16 -13.31
CA LEU A 653 -4.57 -35.51 -12.02
C LEU A 653 -5.70 -34.50 -11.80
N PRO A 654 -6.35 -34.51 -10.62
CA PRO A 654 -7.33 -33.51 -10.28
C PRO A 654 -6.66 -32.14 -10.07
N ARG A 655 -7.31 -31.09 -10.56
CA ARG A 655 -6.83 -29.70 -10.48
C ARG A 655 -7.95 -28.75 -10.04
N VAL A 656 -7.60 -27.76 -9.22
CA VAL A 656 -8.47 -26.67 -8.81
C VAL A 656 -7.82 -25.36 -9.27
N SER A 657 -8.39 -24.74 -10.31
CA SER A 657 -7.95 -23.44 -10.82
C SER A 657 -8.65 -22.33 -10.04
N ILE A 658 -7.89 -21.55 -9.29
CA ILE A 658 -8.34 -20.55 -8.34
C ILE A 658 -7.92 -19.17 -8.84
N PHE A 659 -8.89 -18.35 -9.18
CA PHE A 659 -8.72 -16.97 -9.59
C PHE A 659 -9.12 -16.02 -8.47
N GLY A 660 -8.56 -14.82 -8.47
CA GLY A 660 -8.99 -13.75 -7.60
C GLY A 660 -8.34 -12.43 -7.97
N GLY A 661 -9.06 -11.34 -7.79
CA GLY A 661 -8.58 -10.03 -8.21
C GLY A 661 -9.70 -9.05 -8.47
N LYS A 662 -9.35 -7.76 -8.52
CA LYS A 662 -10.28 -6.67 -8.81
C LYS A 662 -9.99 -6.12 -10.22
N ALA A 663 -11.05 -5.87 -10.99
CA ALA A 663 -10.99 -5.06 -12.21
C ALA A 663 -11.17 -3.58 -11.87
N ALA A 664 -10.57 -2.66 -12.61
CA ALA A 664 -10.89 -1.25 -12.45
C ALA A 664 -12.36 -0.99 -12.86
N PRO A 665 -13.12 -0.10 -12.18
CA PRO A 665 -14.57 0.01 -12.40
C PRO A 665 -14.97 0.35 -13.85
N GLY A 666 -14.14 1.14 -14.54
CA GLY A 666 -14.34 1.53 -15.93
C GLY A 666 -13.71 0.60 -16.97
N TYR A 667 -13.03 -0.48 -16.56
CA TYR A 667 -12.32 -1.37 -17.49
C TYR A 667 -13.22 -2.53 -17.91
N TRP A 668 -13.92 -2.32 -19.02
CA TRP A 668 -14.89 -3.29 -19.54
C TRP A 668 -14.29 -4.68 -19.80
N MET A 669 -13.16 -4.78 -20.51
CA MET A 669 -12.54 -6.08 -20.83
C MET A 669 -12.16 -6.86 -19.57
N ALA A 670 -11.54 -6.21 -18.58
CA ALA A 670 -11.20 -6.84 -17.32
C ALA A 670 -12.42 -7.37 -16.56
N LYS A 671 -13.55 -6.65 -16.59
CA LYS A 671 -14.82 -7.15 -16.04
C LYS A 671 -15.37 -8.36 -16.80
N GLN A 672 -15.23 -8.40 -18.13
CA GLN A 672 -15.62 -9.57 -18.92
C GLN A 672 -14.75 -10.79 -18.64
N ILE A 673 -13.47 -10.62 -18.32
CA ILE A 673 -12.60 -11.73 -17.90
C ILE A 673 -13.12 -12.34 -16.59
N ILE A 674 -13.49 -11.51 -15.60
CA ILE A 674 -14.12 -12.01 -14.35
C ILE A 674 -15.41 -12.77 -14.67
N HIS A 675 -16.24 -12.21 -15.55
CA HIS A 675 -17.49 -12.85 -15.95
C HIS A 675 -17.25 -14.22 -16.61
N LEU A 676 -16.31 -14.31 -17.54
CA LEU A 676 -15.96 -15.57 -18.20
C LEU A 676 -15.48 -16.62 -17.20
N ILE A 677 -14.61 -16.26 -16.25
CA ILE A 677 -14.13 -17.21 -15.22
C ILE A 677 -15.30 -17.77 -14.41
N ASN A 678 -16.22 -16.92 -13.96
CA ASN A 678 -17.39 -17.35 -13.20
C ASN A 678 -18.32 -18.23 -14.03
N SER A 679 -18.58 -17.87 -15.29
CA SER A 679 -19.45 -18.64 -16.17
C SER A 679 -18.86 -20.01 -16.55
N VAL A 680 -17.55 -20.09 -16.77
CA VAL A 680 -16.84 -21.37 -16.93
C VAL A 680 -16.94 -22.20 -15.65
N GLY A 681 -16.72 -21.59 -14.48
CA GLY A 681 -16.89 -22.25 -13.18
C GLY A 681 -18.28 -22.83 -12.98
N ALA A 682 -19.33 -22.10 -13.37
CA ALA A 682 -20.71 -22.56 -13.25
C ALA A 682 -21.00 -23.83 -14.08
N VAL A 683 -20.37 -23.97 -15.25
CA VAL A 683 -20.49 -25.17 -16.09
C VAL A 683 -19.61 -26.30 -15.57
N VAL A 684 -18.31 -26.05 -15.43
CA VAL A 684 -17.32 -27.08 -15.10
C VAL A 684 -17.58 -27.69 -13.72
N ASN A 685 -17.90 -26.87 -12.71
CA ASN A 685 -18.08 -27.36 -11.35
C ASN A 685 -19.32 -28.24 -11.19
N ASN A 686 -20.30 -28.11 -12.09
CA ASN A 686 -21.56 -28.84 -12.08
C ASN A 686 -21.63 -29.98 -13.12
N ASP A 687 -20.58 -30.21 -13.91
CA ASP A 687 -20.53 -31.34 -14.84
C ASP A 687 -20.20 -32.66 -14.09
N PRO A 688 -21.16 -33.61 -13.98
CA PRO A 688 -20.95 -34.88 -13.28
C PRO A 688 -19.93 -35.79 -13.97
N GLU A 689 -19.68 -35.60 -15.27
CA GLU A 689 -18.67 -36.35 -16.01
C GLU A 689 -17.24 -35.95 -15.63
N ILE A 690 -17.04 -34.71 -15.19
CA ILE A 690 -15.75 -34.16 -14.78
C ILE A 690 -15.54 -34.33 -13.28
N GLY A 691 -16.57 -34.07 -12.47
CA GLY A 691 -16.51 -34.24 -11.01
C GLY A 691 -15.40 -33.40 -10.38
N ASP A 692 -14.47 -34.04 -9.67
CA ASP A 692 -13.34 -33.39 -8.99
C ASP A 692 -12.04 -33.34 -9.81
N LEU A 693 -12.07 -33.76 -11.07
CA LEU A 693 -10.88 -33.73 -11.93
C LEU A 693 -10.51 -32.30 -12.36
N LEU A 694 -11.50 -31.42 -12.46
CA LEU A 694 -11.29 -30.00 -12.66
C LEU A 694 -12.36 -29.21 -11.91
N LYS A 695 -11.93 -28.24 -11.12
CA LYS A 695 -12.79 -27.19 -10.55
C LYS A 695 -12.22 -25.83 -10.92
N VAL A 696 -13.09 -24.87 -11.22
CA VAL A 696 -12.73 -23.47 -11.52
C VAL A 696 -13.44 -22.57 -10.54
N VAL A 697 -12.69 -21.78 -9.78
CA VAL A 697 -13.21 -20.96 -8.67
C VAL A 697 -12.72 -19.53 -8.81
N PHE A 698 -13.62 -18.56 -8.65
CA PHE A 698 -13.26 -17.16 -8.46
C PHE A 698 -13.49 -16.77 -6.99
N LEU A 699 -12.45 -16.29 -6.31
CA LEU A 699 -12.55 -15.74 -4.97
C LEU A 699 -12.71 -14.22 -5.05
N GLU A 700 -13.91 -13.75 -4.70
CA GLU A 700 -14.23 -12.33 -4.67
C GLU A 700 -13.43 -11.58 -3.61
N ASP A 701 -13.33 -10.26 -3.79
CA ASP A 701 -12.72 -9.29 -2.89
C ASP A 701 -11.33 -9.71 -2.38
N TYR A 702 -10.47 -10.11 -3.31
CA TYR A 702 -9.08 -10.41 -3.00
C TYR A 702 -8.41 -9.23 -2.29
N ASN A 703 -7.90 -9.49 -1.09
CA ASN A 703 -7.25 -8.55 -0.17
C ASN A 703 -6.14 -9.27 0.61
N VAL A 704 -5.52 -8.63 1.62
CA VAL A 704 -4.40 -9.25 2.36
C VAL A 704 -4.86 -10.46 3.15
N SER A 705 -6.01 -10.36 3.82
CA SER A 705 -6.56 -11.47 4.59
C SER A 705 -6.82 -12.71 3.75
N LYS A 706 -7.35 -12.55 2.54
CA LYS A 706 -7.52 -13.66 1.60
C LYS A 706 -6.17 -14.16 1.09
N ALA A 707 -5.22 -13.27 0.81
CA ALA A 707 -3.86 -13.65 0.40
C ALA A 707 -3.14 -14.49 1.47
N GLU A 708 -3.26 -14.14 2.76
CA GLU A 708 -2.70 -14.88 3.90
C GLU A 708 -3.27 -16.31 4.02
N MET A 709 -4.43 -16.58 3.42
CA MET A 709 -5.01 -17.92 3.34
C MET A 709 -4.62 -18.66 2.05
N ILE A 710 -4.68 -17.96 0.91
CA ILE A 710 -4.46 -18.51 -0.44
C ILE A 710 -3.00 -18.90 -0.64
N ILE A 711 -2.07 -18.02 -0.28
CA ILE A 711 -0.63 -18.19 -0.56
C ILE A 711 -0.08 -19.46 0.10
N PRO A 712 -0.30 -19.73 1.40
CA PRO A 712 0.17 -20.96 2.04
C PRO A 712 -0.40 -22.25 1.44
N ALA A 713 -1.56 -22.17 0.78
CA ALA A 713 -2.29 -23.31 0.22
C ALA A 713 -1.98 -23.58 -1.28
N SER A 714 -1.32 -22.66 -1.97
CA SER A 714 -0.97 -22.82 -3.39
C SER A 714 0.10 -23.89 -3.58
N ASP A 715 -0.11 -24.77 -4.56
CA ASP A 715 0.92 -25.68 -5.07
C ASP A 715 1.66 -25.04 -6.24
N ILE A 716 0.92 -24.48 -7.20
CA ILE A 716 1.47 -23.58 -8.22
C ILE A 716 0.77 -22.22 -8.22
N SER A 717 1.51 -21.21 -8.66
CA SER A 717 1.00 -19.85 -8.85
C SER A 717 1.37 -19.29 -10.23
N GLU A 718 0.39 -18.69 -10.88
CA GLU A 718 0.43 -18.20 -12.27
C GLU A 718 0.98 -16.76 -12.35
N HIS A 719 2.18 -16.62 -12.90
CA HIS A 719 2.89 -15.36 -13.13
C HIS A 719 3.17 -15.14 -14.61
N ILE A 720 2.08 -15.08 -15.37
CA ILE A 720 2.06 -15.24 -16.82
C ILE A 720 1.83 -13.94 -17.60
N SER A 721 2.28 -12.79 -17.10
CA SER A 721 2.12 -11.53 -17.84
C SER A 721 2.90 -11.59 -19.17
N THR A 722 2.49 -10.83 -20.19
CA THR A 722 3.28 -10.72 -21.43
C THR A 722 4.70 -10.26 -21.08
N ALA A 723 5.75 -10.88 -21.63
CA ALA A 723 7.12 -10.55 -21.26
C ALA A 723 7.44 -9.06 -21.49
N GLY A 724 8.19 -8.44 -20.58
CA GLY A 724 8.50 -7.01 -20.62
C GLY A 724 7.39 -6.09 -20.11
N THR A 725 6.36 -6.61 -19.45
CA THR A 725 5.27 -5.77 -18.90
C THR A 725 5.28 -5.67 -17.37
N GLU A 726 5.96 -6.58 -16.67
CA GLU A 726 6.13 -6.54 -15.22
C GLU A 726 7.47 -5.93 -14.82
N ALA A 727 7.43 -4.88 -14.01
CA ALA A 727 8.65 -4.33 -13.42
C ALA A 727 9.27 -5.26 -12.35
N SER A 728 8.46 -6.07 -11.67
CA SER A 728 8.88 -6.91 -10.53
C SER A 728 7.82 -7.98 -10.26
N GLY A 729 7.32 -8.14 -9.03
CA GLY A 729 6.25 -9.07 -8.68
C GLY A 729 6.36 -9.60 -7.24
N THR A 730 5.85 -8.86 -6.26
CA THR A 730 6.00 -9.25 -4.85
C THR A 730 5.12 -10.43 -4.44
N SER A 731 4.03 -10.73 -5.16
CA SER A 731 3.24 -11.95 -4.93
C SER A 731 4.03 -13.22 -5.24
N ASN A 732 4.88 -13.17 -6.26
CA ASN A 732 5.71 -14.28 -6.71
C ASN A 732 6.60 -14.75 -5.55
N MET A 733 7.25 -13.79 -4.89
CA MET A 733 8.10 -14.01 -3.71
C MET A 733 7.31 -14.67 -2.56
N LYS A 734 6.05 -14.30 -2.35
CA LYS A 734 5.23 -14.85 -1.25
C LYS A 734 4.85 -16.30 -1.49
N PHE A 735 4.49 -16.64 -2.73
CA PHE A 735 4.18 -18.02 -3.11
C PHE A 735 5.39 -18.92 -2.90
N VAL A 736 6.55 -18.51 -3.41
CA VAL A 736 7.77 -19.30 -3.30
C VAL A 736 8.23 -19.43 -1.85
N LEU A 737 8.16 -18.37 -1.04
CA LEU A 737 8.47 -18.42 0.39
C LEU A 737 7.56 -19.39 1.18
N ASN A 738 6.38 -19.72 0.66
CA ASN A 738 5.44 -20.69 1.22
C ASN A 738 5.48 -22.07 0.54
N GLY A 739 6.51 -22.32 -0.28
CA GLY A 739 6.71 -23.58 -1.00
C GLY A 739 5.71 -23.82 -2.13
N GLY A 740 5.05 -22.78 -2.65
CA GLY A 740 4.37 -22.84 -3.94
C GLY A 740 5.39 -22.64 -5.08
N LEU A 741 5.24 -23.38 -6.18
CA LEU A 741 6.09 -23.23 -7.37
C LEU A 741 5.46 -22.25 -8.36
N ILE A 742 6.28 -21.69 -9.25
CA ILE A 742 5.80 -20.72 -10.24
C ILE A 742 5.68 -21.40 -11.59
N ILE A 743 4.57 -21.13 -12.27
CA ILE A 743 4.47 -21.17 -13.72
C ILE A 743 4.41 -19.72 -14.22
N GLY A 744 5.25 -19.34 -15.17
CA GLY A 744 5.38 -17.94 -15.54
C GLY A 744 6.19 -17.67 -16.79
N THR A 745 6.12 -16.43 -17.26
CA THR A 745 7.01 -15.92 -18.30
C THR A 745 8.36 -15.52 -17.73
N CYS A 746 9.36 -15.39 -18.61
CA CYS A 746 10.65 -14.79 -18.27
C CYS A 746 10.52 -13.26 -18.12
N ASP A 747 9.80 -12.82 -17.08
CA ASP A 747 9.43 -11.42 -16.85
C ASP A 747 9.47 -11.03 -15.36
N GLY A 748 9.75 -9.75 -15.10
CA GLY A 748 9.78 -9.17 -13.75
C GLY A 748 10.54 -10.01 -12.72
N ALA A 749 9.90 -10.27 -11.58
CA ALA A 749 10.52 -11.00 -10.48
C ALA A 749 10.77 -12.49 -10.76
N ASN A 750 10.19 -13.08 -11.81
CA ASN A 750 10.43 -14.48 -12.15
C ASN A 750 11.90 -14.72 -12.53
N ILE A 751 12.56 -13.73 -13.14
CA ILE A 751 13.97 -13.81 -13.56
C ILE A 751 14.87 -13.95 -12.33
N GLU A 752 14.70 -13.05 -11.37
CA GLU A 752 15.51 -13.07 -10.15
C GLU A 752 15.16 -14.28 -9.27
N ILE A 753 13.89 -14.69 -9.20
CA ILE A 753 13.51 -15.92 -8.51
C ILE A 753 14.20 -17.12 -9.16
N THR A 754 14.20 -17.22 -10.49
CA THR A 754 14.89 -18.28 -11.23
C THR A 754 16.38 -18.31 -10.91
N ARG A 755 17.04 -17.15 -10.81
CA ARG A 755 18.45 -17.07 -10.41
C ARG A 755 18.68 -17.66 -9.02
N GLU A 756 17.84 -17.31 -8.05
CA GLU A 756 18.00 -17.78 -6.67
C GLU A 756 17.62 -19.26 -6.51
N ILE A 757 16.46 -19.69 -7.02
CA ILE A 757 15.93 -21.05 -6.80
C ILE A 757 16.39 -22.06 -7.85
N SER A 758 17.01 -21.59 -8.94
CA SER A 758 17.48 -22.35 -10.12
C SER A 758 16.36 -22.84 -11.05
N GLU A 759 16.67 -22.93 -12.35
CA GLU A 759 15.73 -23.25 -13.44
C GLU A 759 14.96 -24.55 -13.25
N GLN A 760 15.53 -25.58 -12.60
CA GLN A 760 14.81 -26.83 -12.35
C GLN A 760 13.61 -26.70 -11.38
N ASN A 761 13.48 -25.58 -10.68
CA ASN A 761 12.47 -25.37 -9.63
C ASN A 761 11.40 -24.32 -10.02
N ILE A 762 11.37 -23.90 -11.29
CA ILE A 762 10.37 -22.99 -11.86
C ILE A 762 9.94 -23.51 -13.24
N PHE A 763 8.69 -23.25 -13.64
CA PHE A 763 8.14 -23.65 -14.93
C PHE A 763 8.01 -22.41 -15.83
N LEU A 764 9.02 -22.16 -16.66
CA LEU A 764 9.04 -21.01 -17.57
C LEU A 764 8.52 -21.36 -18.96
N PHE A 765 7.80 -20.43 -19.60
CA PHE A 765 7.30 -20.55 -20.97
C PHE A 765 7.15 -19.19 -21.66
N GLY A 766 6.75 -19.22 -22.93
CA GLY A 766 6.41 -18.05 -23.72
C GLY A 766 7.62 -17.34 -24.31
N HIS A 767 7.34 -16.31 -25.10
CA HIS A 767 8.36 -15.49 -25.76
C HIS A 767 9.10 -14.57 -24.77
N LEU A 768 10.31 -14.17 -25.15
CA LEU A 768 11.12 -13.22 -24.39
C LEU A 768 10.75 -11.77 -24.71
N ALA A 769 11.11 -10.85 -23.82
CA ALA A 769 10.73 -9.44 -23.94
C ALA A 769 11.25 -8.78 -25.24
N GLU A 770 12.43 -9.20 -25.71
CA GLU A 770 13.05 -8.73 -26.95
C GLU A 770 12.29 -9.15 -28.23
N GLU A 771 11.48 -10.21 -28.18
CA GLU A 771 10.71 -10.73 -29.33
C GLU A 771 9.34 -10.06 -29.47
N VAL A 772 8.83 -9.45 -28.40
CA VAL A 772 7.44 -8.96 -28.30
C VAL A 772 7.08 -7.93 -29.38
N GLU A 773 7.96 -6.95 -29.62
CA GLU A 773 7.68 -5.89 -30.60
C GLU A 773 7.70 -6.40 -32.04
N GLU A 774 8.54 -7.40 -32.35
CA GLU A 774 8.57 -8.03 -33.67
C GLU A 774 7.28 -8.83 -33.92
N LEU A 775 6.82 -9.59 -32.92
CA LEU A 775 5.56 -10.34 -32.99
C LEU A 775 4.36 -9.41 -33.16
N ARG A 776 4.29 -8.32 -32.37
CA ARG A 776 3.25 -7.28 -32.52
C ARG A 776 3.26 -6.66 -33.92
N HIS A 777 4.45 -6.34 -34.44
CA HIS A 777 4.58 -5.82 -35.79
C HIS A 777 4.10 -6.83 -36.84
N SER A 778 4.45 -8.12 -36.68
CA SER A 778 3.99 -9.21 -37.54
C SER A 778 2.47 -9.39 -37.49
N HIS A 779 1.84 -9.24 -36.34
CA HIS A 779 0.38 -9.32 -36.22
C HIS A 779 -0.35 -8.20 -36.94
N VAL A 780 0.20 -6.98 -36.93
CA VAL A 780 -0.42 -5.81 -37.55
C VAL A 780 -0.18 -5.77 -39.06
N TYR A 781 1.02 -6.11 -39.53
CA TYR A 781 1.45 -5.92 -40.92
C TYR A 781 1.69 -7.22 -41.70
N GLY A 782 1.79 -8.35 -41.00
CA GLY A 782 2.00 -9.68 -41.56
C GLY A 782 0.76 -10.57 -41.47
N THR A 783 0.98 -11.87 -41.25
CA THR A 783 -0.10 -12.85 -41.07
C THR A 783 -0.21 -13.22 -39.60
N HIS A 784 -1.34 -12.89 -38.99
CA HIS A 784 -1.69 -13.37 -37.65
C HIS A 784 -2.45 -14.70 -37.76
N THR A 785 -1.96 -15.75 -37.09
CA THR A 785 -2.61 -17.06 -37.04
C THR A 785 -2.90 -17.47 -35.61
N VAL A 786 -4.16 -17.77 -35.32
CA VAL A 786 -4.56 -18.28 -34.01
C VAL A 786 -4.18 -19.76 -33.89
N ASP A 787 -3.57 -20.13 -32.76
CA ASP A 787 -3.23 -21.51 -32.43
C ASP A 787 -4.46 -22.43 -32.57
N PRO A 788 -4.35 -23.63 -33.19
CA PRO A 788 -5.48 -24.51 -33.40
C PRO A 788 -6.18 -24.98 -32.11
N GLU A 789 -5.46 -25.13 -31.00
CA GLU A 789 -6.05 -25.49 -29.71
C GLU A 789 -6.78 -24.29 -29.11
N LEU A 790 -6.25 -23.08 -29.25
CA LEU A 790 -6.95 -21.84 -28.87
C LEU A 790 -8.21 -21.60 -29.72
N ALA A 791 -8.16 -21.90 -31.02
CA ALA A 791 -9.30 -21.80 -31.91
C ALA A 791 -10.47 -22.69 -31.43
N LYS A 792 -10.20 -23.93 -30.99
CA LYS A 792 -11.21 -24.83 -30.41
C LYS A 792 -11.85 -24.25 -29.13
N VAL A 793 -11.06 -23.55 -28.31
CA VAL A 793 -11.57 -22.87 -27.10
C VAL A 793 -12.53 -21.75 -27.49
N PHE A 794 -12.14 -20.91 -28.46
CA PHE A 794 -13.02 -19.85 -28.97
C PHE A 794 -14.30 -20.40 -29.58
N ASP A 795 -14.21 -21.44 -30.41
CA ASP A 795 -15.38 -22.08 -31.00
C ASP A 795 -16.35 -22.61 -29.93
N GLU A 796 -15.84 -23.10 -28.79
CA GLU A 796 -16.69 -23.55 -27.69
C GLU A 796 -17.35 -22.38 -26.95
N ILE A 797 -16.65 -21.27 -26.75
CA ILE A 797 -17.23 -20.06 -26.17
C ILE A 797 -18.34 -19.51 -27.09
N GLU A 798 -18.09 -19.48 -28.41
CA GLU A 798 -19.01 -18.98 -29.43
C GLU A 798 -20.26 -19.85 -29.60
N LYS A 799 -20.21 -21.15 -29.27
CA LYS A 799 -21.40 -22.02 -29.19
C LYS A 799 -22.36 -21.63 -28.07
N GLY A 800 -21.91 -20.83 -27.11
CA GLY A 800 -22.71 -20.43 -25.95
C GLY A 800 -22.70 -21.44 -24.80
N THR A 801 -21.72 -22.34 -24.76
CA THR A 801 -21.57 -23.33 -23.67
C THR A 801 -21.43 -22.66 -22.30
N PHE A 802 -20.78 -21.49 -22.25
CA PHE A 802 -20.50 -20.75 -21.01
C PHE A 802 -21.36 -19.48 -20.87
N GLY A 803 -22.55 -19.43 -21.47
CA GLY A 803 -23.43 -18.26 -21.43
C GLY A 803 -23.53 -17.56 -22.79
N SER A 804 -23.94 -16.28 -22.80
CA SER A 804 -24.15 -15.53 -24.03
C SER A 804 -22.82 -15.28 -24.76
N PRO A 805 -22.63 -15.75 -26.01
CA PRO A 805 -21.41 -15.50 -26.78
C PRO A 805 -21.08 -14.02 -26.94
N GLN A 806 -22.11 -13.17 -26.97
CA GLN A 806 -21.98 -11.72 -27.16
C GLN A 806 -21.20 -11.06 -26.02
N ASP A 807 -21.24 -11.63 -24.81
CA ASP A 807 -20.56 -11.09 -23.64
C ASP A 807 -19.03 -11.26 -23.76
N PHE A 808 -18.58 -12.29 -24.50
CA PHE A 808 -17.18 -12.66 -24.66
C PHE A 808 -16.60 -12.31 -26.04
N ALA A 809 -17.44 -11.93 -27.00
CA ALA A 809 -17.04 -11.63 -28.37
C ALA A 809 -15.91 -10.59 -28.46
N GLY A 810 -15.95 -9.55 -27.62
CA GLY A 810 -14.89 -8.54 -27.58
C GLY A 810 -13.51 -9.11 -27.22
N MET A 811 -13.46 -10.08 -26.31
CA MET A 811 -12.21 -10.73 -25.90
C MET A 811 -11.64 -11.63 -26.99
N ILE A 812 -12.52 -12.35 -27.70
CA ILE A 812 -12.14 -13.20 -28.83
C ILE A 812 -11.67 -12.36 -30.01
N SER A 813 -12.40 -11.30 -30.36
CA SER A 813 -12.04 -10.35 -31.44
C SER A 813 -10.74 -9.61 -31.13
N ALA A 814 -10.47 -9.27 -29.86
CA ALA A 814 -9.18 -8.68 -29.46
C ALA A 814 -7.98 -9.54 -29.87
N VAL A 815 -8.11 -10.86 -29.77
CA VAL A 815 -7.10 -11.83 -30.23
C VAL A 815 -7.18 -12.02 -31.75
N ARG A 816 -8.34 -12.47 -32.28
CA ARG A 816 -8.51 -12.87 -33.69
C ARG A 816 -8.32 -11.73 -34.70
N GLU A 817 -8.77 -10.52 -34.37
CA GLU A 817 -9.02 -9.45 -35.35
C GLU A 817 -8.27 -8.14 -35.05
N HIS A 818 -7.84 -7.93 -33.80
CA HIS A 818 -7.21 -6.69 -33.34
C HIS A 818 -5.74 -6.87 -32.94
N GLY A 819 -5.07 -7.85 -33.55
CA GLY A 819 -3.62 -8.00 -33.53
C GLY A 819 -3.04 -8.62 -32.26
N ASP A 820 -3.89 -9.17 -31.37
CA ASP A 820 -3.48 -9.88 -30.15
C ASP A 820 -2.30 -9.22 -29.42
N TYR A 821 -2.48 -7.97 -28.99
CA TYR A 821 -1.39 -7.14 -28.47
C TYR A 821 -0.63 -7.75 -27.27
N TYR A 822 -1.27 -8.68 -26.56
CA TYR A 822 -0.71 -9.36 -25.40
C TYR A 822 -0.23 -10.79 -25.69
N LEU A 823 -0.16 -11.18 -26.97
CA LEU A 823 0.44 -12.43 -27.43
C LEU A 823 -0.16 -13.65 -26.73
N VAL A 824 -1.50 -13.66 -26.61
CA VAL A 824 -2.23 -14.81 -26.05
C VAL A 824 -2.13 -15.99 -27.01
N SER A 825 -2.23 -15.79 -28.32
CA SER A 825 -2.14 -16.85 -29.33
C SER A 825 -0.74 -17.45 -29.43
N ASP A 826 0.30 -16.63 -29.39
CA ASP A 826 1.69 -17.06 -29.60
C ASP A 826 2.19 -17.90 -28.41
N ASP A 827 1.81 -17.50 -27.19
CA ASP A 827 2.24 -18.20 -25.98
C ASP A 827 1.32 -19.37 -25.60
N PHE A 828 0.14 -19.54 -26.23
CA PHE A 828 -0.84 -20.54 -25.79
C PHE A 828 -0.30 -21.96 -25.86
N ALA A 829 0.36 -22.33 -26.95
CA ALA A 829 0.89 -23.67 -27.13
C ALA A 829 1.98 -24.01 -26.11
N SER A 830 2.93 -23.10 -25.89
CA SER A 830 4.01 -23.29 -24.90
C SER A 830 3.49 -23.26 -23.45
N TYR A 831 2.44 -22.47 -23.19
CA TYR A 831 1.71 -22.49 -21.92
C TYR A 831 1.09 -23.87 -21.64
N LEU A 832 0.36 -24.44 -22.61
CA LEU A 832 -0.25 -25.77 -22.47
C LEU A 832 0.78 -26.88 -22.30
N GLU A 833 1.89 -26.83 -23.04
CA GLU A 833 3.01 -27.78 -22.89
C GLU A 833 3.57 -27.72 -21.46
N THR A 834 3.81 -26.51 -20.96
CA THR A 834 4.36 -26.27 -19.62
C THR A 834 3.39 -26.71 -18.52
N GLN A 835 2.08 -26.54 -18.72
CA GLN A 835 1.07 -27.12 -17.83
C GLN A 835 1.11 -28.64 -17.80
N GLY A 836 1.46 -29.29 -18.93
CA GLY A 836 1.74 -30.72 -18.99
C GLY A 836 2.97 -31.12 -18.16
N LEU A 837 4.04 -30.32 -18.20
CA LEU A 837 5.23 -30.53 -17.37
C LEU A 837 4.93 -30.40 -15.87
N VAL A 838 4.09 -29.43 -15.49
CA VAL A 838 3.60 -29.29 -14.11
C VAL A 838 2.85 -30.55 -13.68
N ASP A 839 1.94 -31.05 -14.51
CA ASP A 839 1.18 -32.26 -14.19
C ASP A 839 2.12 -33.47 -14.00
N GLU A 840 3.13 -33.64 -14.86
CA GLU A 840 4.10 -34.74 -14.71
C GLU A 840 4.94 -34.59 -13.44
N ALA A 841 5.47 -33.40 -13.16
CA ALA A 841 6.23 -33.12 -11.94
C ALA A 841 5.41 -33.38 -10.68
N TYR A 842 4.12 -33.01 -10.68
CA TYR A 842 3.23 -33.22 -9.55
C TYR A 842 2.86 -34.70 -9.33
N ARG A 843 2.95 -35.57 -10.36
CA ARG A 843 2.79 -37.03 -10.14
C ARG A 843 3.88 -37.57 -9.21
N ASN A 844 5.09 -37.04 -9.29
CA ASN A 844 6.20 -37.41 -8.41
C ASN A 844 6.24 -36.53 -7.15
N GLN A 845 5.39 -36.86 -6.18
CA GLN A 845 5.26 -36.09 -4.94
C GLN A 845 6.57 -35.97 -4.13
N GLU A 846 7.45 -36.97 -4.18
CA GLU A 846 8.73 -36.91 -3.47
C GLU A 846 9.67 -35.85 -4.06
N GLU A 847 9.74 -35.77 -5.38
CA GLU A 847 10.52 -34.76 -6.08
C GLU A 847 9.87 -33.39 -5.98
N TRP A 848 8.55 -33.31 -6.13
CA TRP A 848 7.78 -32.07 -5.96
C TRP A 848 8.08 -31.37 -4.63
N VAL A 849 7.97 -32.11 -3.52
CA VAL A 849 8.26 -31.57 -2.18
C VAL A 849 9.72 -31.15 -2.05
N SER A 850 10.64 -31.89 -2.68
CA SER A 850 12.06 -31.52 -2.69
C SER A 850 12.31 -30.21 -3.44
N LYS A 851 11.62 -29.99 -4.57
CA LYS A 851 11.63 -28.71 -5.29
C LYS A 851 11.10 -27.58 -4.39
N CYS A 852 9.94 -27.77 -3.76
CA CYS A 852 9.35 -26.77 -2.85
C CYS A 852 10.30 -26.37 -1.70
N ILE A 853 10.93 -27.34 -1.03
CA ILE A 853 11.88 -27.08 0.07
C ILE A 853 13.10 -26.32 -0.45
N THR A 854 13.66 -26.76 -1.58
CA THR A 854 14.82 -26.11 -2.20
C THR A 854 14.51 -24.66 -2.55
N SER A 855 13.33 -24.40 -3.11
CA SER A 855 12.90 -23.04 -3.44
C SER A 855 12.82 -22.17 -2.19
N VAL A 856 12.16 -22.62 -1.11
CA VAL A 856 12.09 -21.87 0.15
C VAL A 856 13.48 -21.61 0.74
N ALA A 857 14.37 -22.62 0.71
CA ALA A 857 15.72 -22.52 1.26
C ALA A 857 16.54 -21.37 0.63
N ARG A 858 16.20 -20.96 -0.60
CA ARG A 858 16.92 -19.94 -1.37
C ARG A 858 16.19 -18.61 -1.48
N MET A 859 15.14 -18.38 -0.68
CA MET A 859 14.38 -17.12 -0.72
C MET A 859 14.99 -15.97 0.08
N GLY A 860 16.17 -16.13 0.68
CA GLY A 860 16.79 -15.13 1.56
C GLY A 860 16.90 -13.72 0.97
N PHE A 861 17.23 -13.64 -0.33
CA PHE A 861 17.39 -12.37 -1.07
C PHE A 861 16.11 -11.50 -1.11
N PHE A 862 14.92 -12.12 -1.05
CA PHE A 862 13.64 -11.44 -1.23
C PHE A 862 13.03 -10.90 0.08
N SER A 863 13.82 -10.78 1.15
CA SER A 863 13.38 -10.11 2.37
C SER A 863 13.30 -8.60 2.17
N SER A 864 12.22 -7.96 2.62
CA SER A 864 12.12 -6.50 2.64
C SER A 864 13.14 -5.84 3.57
N ASP A 865 13.72 -6.57 4.52
CA ASP A 865 14.79 -6.05 5.39
C ASP A 865 16.05 -5.74 4.60
N ARG A 866 16.40 -6.62 3.65
CA ARG A 866 17.52 -6.42 2.72
C ARG A 866 17.29 -5.19 1.86
N CYS A 867 16.08 -5.04 1.31
CA CYS A 867 15.71 -3.85 0.54
C CYS A 867 15.90 -2.58 1.38
N ILE A 868 15.41 -2.55 2.63
CA ILE A 868 15.52 -1.38 3.49
C ILE A 868 16.97 -1.03 3.80
N ASN A 869 17.85 -2.01 4.01
CA ASN A 869 19.28 -1.76 4.19
C ASN A 869 19.91 -1.17 2.92
N GLU A 870 19.60 -1.69 1.73
CA GLU A 870 20.08 -1.10 0.46
C GLU A 870 19.58 0.34 0.27
N TYR A 871 18.29 0.62 0.53
CA TYR A 871 17.78 1.99 0.52
C TYR A 871 18.49 2.89 1.54
N ALA A 872 18.74 2.37 2.75
CA ALA A 872 19.37 3.12 3.82
C ALA A 872 20.82 3.51 3.48
N GLU A 873 21.58 2.58 2.89
CA GLU A 873 22.98 2.77 2.52
C GLU A 873 23.14 3.58 1.22
N GLU A 874 22.42 3.23 0.16
CA GLU A 874 22.68 3.76 -1.19
C GLU A 874 21.90 5.05 -1.53
N ILE A 875 20.78 5.30 -0.85
CA ILE A 875 19.83 6.37 -1.20
C ILE A 875 19.65 7.36 -0.05
N TRP A 876 19.31 6.88 1.14
CA TRP A 876 18.93 7.75 2.26
C TRP A 876 20.11 8.19 3.11
N ASN A 877 21.19 7.41 3.14
CA ASN A 877 22.35 7.60 4.01
C ASN A 877 21.91 7.76 5.48
N ILE A 878 21.25 6.74 6.01
CA ILE A 878 20.65 6.70 7.35
C ILE A 878 21.09 5.46 8.11
N GLU A 879 21.25 5.61 9.42
CA GLU A 879 21.66 4.55 10.34
C GLU A 879 20.52 4.14 11.28
N PRO A 880 20.45 2.87 11.72
CA PRO A 880 19.48 2.45 12.72
C PRO A 880 19.80 3.05 14.09
N LEU A 881 18.76 3.35 14.86
CA LEU A 881 18.95 3.83 16.23
C LEU A 881 19.29 2.66 17.16
N ARG A 882 20.36 2.83 17.94
CA ARG A 882 20.73 1.86 18.98
C ARG A 882 19.67 1.82 20.06
N ILE A 883 19.32 0.61 20.47
CA ILE A 883 18.38 0.34 21.55
C ILE A 883 19.15 -0.22 22.73
N ASP A 884 19.25 0.56 23.79
CA ASP A 884 19.76 0.05 25.05
C ASP A 884 18.71 -0.88 25.66
N ARG A 885 18.89 -2.19 25.50
CA ARG A 885 18.01 -3.22 26.11
C ARG A 885 18.08 -3.25 27.66
N GLY A 886 18.74 -2.27 28.30
CA GLY A 886 19.07 -2.26 29.73
C GLY A 886 18.61 -1.03 30.53
N SER A 887 17.90 -0.07 29.95
CA SER A 887 17.42 1.13 30.65
C SER A 887 15.89 1.25 30.64
N GLU A 888 15.21 0.18 31.01
CA GLU A 888 13.85 0.31 31.57
C GLU A 888 13.97 0.59 33.07
N ALA A 889 14.25 1.85 33.42
CA ALA A 889 14.09 2.38 34.77
C ALA A 889 13.49 3.78 34.71
#